data_AF-A0A5N6Q4D6-F1
#
_entry.id   AF-A0A5N6Q4D6-F1
#
_cell.length_a   1.000
_cell.length_b   1.000
_cell.length_c   1.000
_cell.angle_alpha   90.00
_cell.angle_beta   90.00
_cell.angle_gamma   90.00
#
_symmetry.space_group_name_H-M   'P 1'
#
loop_
_entity.id
_entity.type
_entity.pdbx_description
1 polymer ?
#
loop_
_entity_poly.entity_id
_entity_poly.type
_entity_poly.pdbx_seq_one_letter_code
_entity_poly.pdbx_strand_id
1 'polypeptide(L)'
;MEEADKLENFIQWATALGISDSMHINGDEGERQSPNNLPALSCLGKTLSISCFPDAGGRGLCAVRDLQKGELMLKVPKSALMTSQTLMLNDHSLSVAVSRSSLSSTQILTVALLNEVSKGKRSWWYAYLTQFPSSYDTLASFNQFEIQALQVRIHLFNRALEKTKMEWQSATAVMEELMFKPHYMSFKAWIWASASISSRTMHIPWDSAGCFCPVGDFFNYAAPEDEQVLFEHSAAAELRLTDGVFEEESAAYCFYARTNYKKGDQQNGKPSFALLAVMRLWATPTHLQKSVRHIAYSGSMISNENEIIVMEWLSKKCSLVLKNLSTSIEEDKLLLSVMDKGFESVIEVKNELLGLMGECCTFLKANGLLKDEISDDMPLPRKTIRNSCDETPPLMQEMETVIEDKMKRLSSSMAYSANILCTTQEAVVVPPYVAFAIRPNPGFWEFVKVNSNDLSVDGITATDYLKFKEMVVDETWAKDENALEIDLDQWTLIYQHELSSSIGNGVNFTSKFITSKLYAQSGSQQLLVDYLLSLNHQGENLMINDTLNTVSKLRAALIVAHASLSSLSNDTPYQSFELRFKEWGFEKGWGDNAERARETVRFLLEVLQAPDPTNLEALFSRIPSIFNVVLFSIHGYFGQSNVLGLPDTGGQVVYVLDQVVAMEEELLQRIKQQGLNFKPQILVVTRLLPDAKGTKCNQVLEPVLNTKHSHILRVPFRTEEGVLRKWVSRFDIYPYLENFDASAKIIEIMEGKPDLIIGNYTDGNLVASLMANKLGTTLGTIAHALEKTKYEDSDMKWKQLDPKYHFSCQFTADMIAMNSADFIITSTFQEIAGSKDRPGQYESHEAFTLPGLYRVVSGINVFDPKFNIASPGADQTVYFPFTETQKRFITFQPAIEELLFSKVENDEHIGYLEDKTKPIIFSMARLDTVKNITGLTEWFGENKRLRSLVNLVVVAGFFDPSKSKDREEMAEIKKMHLLIEKYQLKGQVRWIAAQTDKNRNSELYRSIADSKGAFVQPALYEAFGLTVIEAMNCGLPTFATNQGGPAEIIVDGVSGFQIDPNYGDQSSNKIADFFQKCKEDPGYWNRISEGGLKRIYECYTWKIYANKVLNMGNIYSFWKQLNKEQKEAKQRYIELFYNLHYKNLVRTVPTASDEAQPAPVTRAKIASQPTRQVI
;
A
#
# COMPACT_ATOMS: atom_id res chain seq x y z
N MET A 1 -40.71 20.49 20.39
CA MET A 1 -42.08 20.99 20.18
C MET A 1 -42.06 22.24 19.30
N GLU A 2 -41.43 23.34 19.73
CA GLU A 2 -41.40 24.62 18.97
C GLU A 2 -40.78 24.54 17.55
N GLU A 3 -39.82 23.66 17.30
CA GLU A 3 -39.26 23.45 15.95
C GLU A 3 -40.15 22.62 15.02
N ALA A 4 -40.87 21.65 15.57
CA ALA A 4 -41.81 20.83 14.79
C ALA A 4 -42.96 21.71 14.30
N ASP A 5 -43.46 22.60 15.17
CA ASP A 5 -44.50 23.58 14.84
C ASP A 5 -44.00 24.58 13.77
N LYS A 6 -42.73 25.03 13.82
CA LYS A 6 -42.15 25.91 12.79
C LYS A 6 -42.05 25.23 11.43
N LEU A 7 -41.68 23.95 11.41
CA LEU A 7 -41.57 23.18 10.17
C LEU A 7 -42.94 22.88 9.56
N GLU A 8 -43.91 22.50 10.39
CA GLU A 8 -45.28 22.25 9.96
C GLU A 8 -45.92 23.50 9.34
N ASN A 9 -45.74 24.66 9.98
CA ASN A 9 -46.17 25.95 9.45
C ASN A 9 -45.51 26.29 8.09
N PHE A 10 -44.22 25.97 7.92
CA PHE A 10 -43.51 26.16 6.66
C PHE A 10 -44.05 25.25 5.55
N ILE A 11 -44.27 23.97 5.82
CA ILE A 11 -44.81 23.01 4.85
C ILE A 11 -46.23 23.41 4.42
N GLN A 12 -47.08 23.85 5.36
CA GLN A 12 -48.42 24.35 5.05
C GLN A 12 -48.36 25.61 4.17
N TRP A 13 -47.47 26.55 4.50
CA TRP A 13 -47.24 27.76 3.69
C TRP A 13 -46.74 27.41 2.28
N ALA A 14 -45.74 26.52 2.15
CA ALA A 14 -45.20 26.08 0.87
C ALA A 14 -46.25 25.37 0.00
N THR A 15 -47.11 24.54 0.61
CA THR A 15 -48.22 23.87 -0.08
C THR A 15 -49.22 24.89 -0.64
N ALA A 16 -49.55 25.94 0.11
CA ALA A 16 -50.45 27.00 -0.34
C ALA A 16 -49.89 27.79 -1.56
N LEU A 17 -48.57 27.75 -1.78
CA LEU A 17 -47.92 28.35 -2.95
C LEU A 17 -47.87 27.44 -4.19
N GLY A 18 -48.42 26.24 -4.10
CA GLY A 18 -48.45 25.27 -5.20
C GLY A 18 -47.16 24.46 -5.35
N ILE A 19 -46.30 24.42 -4.32
CA ILE A 19 -45.13 23.54 -4.28
C ILE A 19 -45.61 22.10 -4.09
N SER A 20 -45.10 21.16 -4.87
CA SER A 20 -45.53 19.76 -4.78
C SER A 20 -44.45 18.76 -5.19
N ASP A 21 -44.40 17.62 -4.51
CA ASP A 21 -43.67 16.43 -4.92
C ASP A 21 -44.51 15.56 -5.87
N SER A 22 -43.85 14.79 -6.75
CA SER A 22 -44.52 14.07 -7.84
C SER A 22 -45.41 12.90 -7.35
N MET A 23 -46.45 12.59 -8.12
CA MET A 23 -47.29 11.40 -7.96
C MET A 23 -46.86 10.30 -8.94
N HIS A 24 -46.78 9.06 -8.47
CA HIS A 24 -46.54 7.89 -9.32
C HIS A 24 -47.69 7.75 -10.34
N ILE A 25 -47.43 7.98 -11.63
CA ILE A 25 -48.36 7.62 -12.70
C ILE A 25 -47.97 6.21 -13.14
N ASN A 26 -48.53 5.18 -12.48
CA ASN A 26 -48.68 3.90 -13.16
C ASN A 26 -50.00 3.94 -13.91
N GLY A 27 -49.95 3.64 -15.21
CA GLY A 27 -51.13 3.38 -16.00
C GLY A 27 -51.86 2.16 -15.44
N ASP A 28 -52.86 2.40 -14.61
CA ASP A 28 -54.03 1.55 -14.47
C ASP A 28 -55.22 2.46 -14.17
N GLU A 29 -56.08 2.61 -15.19
CA GLU A 29 -57.43 3.09 -15.00
C GLU A 29 -58.19 2.06 -14.15
N GLY A 30 -58.55 2.44 -12.92
CA GLY A 30 -59.61 1.75 -12.20
C GLY A 30 -59.33 1.53 -10.73
N GLU A 31 -59.62 2.53 -9.90
CA GLU A 31 -60.39 2.30 -8.67
C GLU A 31 -60.94 3.63 -8.14
N ARG A 32 -62.27 3.74 -8.14
CA ARG A 32 -63.00 4.82 -7.46
C ARG A 32 -62.80 4.65 -5.96
N GLN A 33 -62.03 5.54 -5.33
CA GLN A 33 -62.10 5.73 -3.88
C GLN A 33 -62.91 6.98 -3.53
N SER A 34 -63.76 6.79 -2.52
CA SER A 34 -64.79 7.67 -1.98
C SER A 34 -64.30 9.04 -1.44
N PRO A 35 -65.12 10.11 -1.55
CA PRO A 35 -64.67 11.50 -1.36
C PRO A 35 -64.64 11.99 0.10
N ASN A 36 -64.30 11.15 1.09
CA ASN A 36 -64.43 11.54 2.51
C ASN A 36 -63.25 11.21 3.43
N ASN A 37 -62.04 11.02 2.90
CA ASN A 37 -60.80 11.07 3.68
C ASN A 37 -59.66 11.59 2.78
N LEU A 38 -59.56 12.91 2.61
CA LEU A 38 -58.35 13.55 2.07
C LEU A 38 -57.34 13.63 3.22
N PRO A 39 -56.20 12.91 3.19
CA PRO A 39 -55.06 13.32 4.00
C PRO A 39 -54.63 14.69 3.50
N ALA A 40 -54.34 15.62 4.43
CA ALA A 40 -53.94 16.98 4.12
C ALA A 40 -52.96 17.03 2.94
N LEU A 41 -53.27 17.82 1.90
CA LEU A 41 -52.34 18.09 0.81
C LEU A 41 -51.09 18.72 1.44
N SER A 42 -50.03 17.92 1.59
CA SER A 42 -48.70 18.37 1.97
C SER A 42 -47.85 18.45 0.70
N CYS A 43 -47.02 19.47 0.59
CA CYS A 43 -46.05 19.63 -0.50
C CYS A 43 -44.93 18.58 -0.48
N LEU A 44 -44.82 17.80 0.61
CA LEU A 44 -43.89 16.70 0.82
C LEU A 44 -44.61 15.51 1.47
N GLY A 45 -44.18 14.29 1.16
CA GLY A 45 -44.62 13.05 1.82
C GLY A 45 -45.06 11.93 0.86
N LYS A 46 -45.09 12.18 -0.45
CA LYS A 46 -45.48 11.20 -1.48
C LYS A 46 -44.26 10.57 -2.16
N THR A 47 -43.26 11.40 -2.44
CA THR A 47 -42.00 11.03 -3.07
C THR A 47 -40.84 11.30 -2.12
N LEU A 48 -40.89 12.43 -1.39
CA LEU A 48 -39.84 12.86 -0.47
C LEU A 48 -40.40 13.18 0.90
N SER A 49 -39.65 12.87 1.97
CA SER A 49 -39.96 13.33 3.32
C SER A 49 -38.75 13.93 3.99
N ILE A 50 -38.98 14.89 4.89
CA ILE A 50 -37.92 15.45 5.73
C ILE A 50 -37.57 14.41 6.79
N SER A 51 -36.30 14.04 6.86
CA SER A 51 -35.76 13.10 7.85
C SER A 51 -34.53 13.70 8.54
N CYS A 52 -34.22 13.17 9.72
CA CYS A 52 -33.04 13.54 10.49
C CYS A 52 -31.94 12.51 10.25
N PHE A 53 -30.76 12.99 9.85
CA PHE A 53 -29.57 12.17 9.61
C PHE A 53 -28.47 12.62 10.55
N PRO A 54 -28.45 12.09 11.79
CA PRO A 54 -27.49 12.52 12.82
C PRO A 54 -26.04 12.34 12.36
N ASP A 55 -25.74 11.27 11.61
CA ASP A 55 -24.39 10.98 11.10
C ASP A 55 -23.98 11.86 9.90
N ALA A 56 -24.93 12.56 9.26
CA ALA A 56 -24.71 13.47 8.13
C ALA A 56 -24.87 14.96 8.50
N GLY A 57 -24.92 15.27 9.80
CA GLY A 57 -24.87 16.65 10.30
C GLY A 57 -26.19 17.43 10.27
N GLY A 58 -27.35 16.79 10.14
CA GLY A 58 -28.64 17.48 10.34
C GLY A 58 -29.87 16.90 9.62
N ARG A 59 -30.85 17.79 9.34
CA ARG A 59 -32.11 17.48 8.62
C ARG A 59 -31.89 17.51 7.11
N GLY A 60 -32.46 16.56 6.38
CA GLY A 60 -32.42 16.48 4.92
C GLY A 60 -33.66 15.81 4.33
N LEU A 61 -33.67 15.57 3.02
CA LEU A 61 -34.75 14.85 2.34
C LEU A 61 -34.37 13.37 2.13
N CYS A 62 -35.25 12.43 2.48
CA CYS A 62 -35.16 11.01 2.09
C CYS A 62 -36.24 10.65 1.07
N ALA A 63 -35.93 9.64 0.26
CA ALA A 63 -36.91 9.00 -0.61
C ALA A 63 -37.89 8.15 0.21
N VAL A 64 -39.19 8.38 0.04
CA VAL A 64 -40.27 7.64 0.74
C VAL A 64 -40.61 6.32 0.03
N ARG A 65 -40.16 6.20 -1.22
CA ARG A 65 -40.31 5.04 -2.11
C ARG A 65 -39.08 4.94 -3.00
N ASP A 66 -38.99 3.87 -3.76
CA ASP A 66 -37.96 3.75 -4.79
C ASP A 66 -38.24 4.77 -5.91
N LEU A 67 -37.19 5.47 -6.35
CA LEU A 67 -37.22 6.49 -7.40
C LEU A 67 -36.33 6.05 -8.56
N GLN A 68 -36.80 6.25 -9.79
CA GLN A 68 -36.01 5.93 -10.98
C GLN A 68 -35.25 7.14 -11.48
N LYS A 69 -34.07 6.92 -12.06
CA LYS A 69 -33.32 7.95 -12.79
C LYS A 69 -34.22 8.62 -13.85
N GLY A 70 -34.25 9.94 -13.86
CA GLY A 70 -35.03 10.79 -14.74
C GLY A 70 -36.41 11.17 -14.20
N GLU A 71 -36.82 10.64 -13.04
CA GLU A 71 -38.14 10.90 -12.47
C GLU A 71 -38.23 12.29 -11.82
N LEU A 72 -39.29 13.06 -12.12
CA LEU A 72 -39.55 14.34 -11.45
C LEU A 72 -39.80 14.08 -9.97
N MET A 73 -39.12 14.80 -9.07
CA MET A 73 -39.26 14.64 -7.62
C MET A 73 -39.97 15.82 -6.97
N LEU A 74 -39.62 17.06 -7.34
CA LEU A 74 -40.19 18.27 -6.77
C LEU A 74 -40.42 19.32 -7.87
N LYS A 75 -41.53 20.05 -7.76
CA LYS A 75 -41.85 21.20 -8.60
C LYS A 75 -42.16 22.44 -7.74
N VAL A 76 -41.48 23.55 -8.02
CA VAL A 76 -41.63 24.85 -7.33
C VAL A 76 -42.07 25.92 -8.34
N PRO A 77 -43.29 26.46 -8.28
CA PRO A 77 -43.76 27.47 -9.24
C PRO A 77 -42.92 28.75 -9.24
N LYS A 78 -42.81 29.42 -10.39
CA LYS A 78 -42.09 30.72 -10.52
C LYS A 78 -42.58 31.77 -9.53
N SER A 79 -43.88 31.78 -9.23
CA SER A 79 -44.50 32.70 -8.25
C SER A 79 -44.06 32.45 -6.81
N ALA A 80 -43.49 31.29 -6.50
CA ALA A 80 -42.99 30.92 -5.17
C ALA A 80 -41.49 31.20 -5.01
N LEU A 81 -40.78 31.63 -6.07
CA LEU A 81 -39.35 31.92 -6.03
C LEU A 81 -39.10 33.32 -5.46
N MET A 82 -38.18 33.45 -4.50
CA MET A 82 -37.77 34.75 -3.97
C MET A 82 -36.60 35.30 -4.79
N THR A 83 -36.87 36.35 -5.56
CA THR A 83 -35.92 37.07 -6.42
C THR A 83 -35.86 38.55 -6.07
N SER A 84 -34.80 39.24 -6.50
CA SER A 84 -34.67 40.70 -6.35
C SER A 84 -35.92 41.43 -6.91
N GLN A 85 -36.39 41.00 -8.08
CA GLN A 85 -37.58 41.53 -8.75
C GLN A 85 -38.85 41.33 -7.91
N THR A 86 -39.10 40.12 -7.40
CA THR A 86 -40.28 39.86 -6.56
C THR A 86 -40.28 40.65 -5.26
N LEU A 87 -39.10 40.86 -4.66
CA LEU A 87 -38.97 41.65 -3.43
C LEU A 87 -39.15 43.15 -3.69
N MET A 88 -38.63 43.66 -4.80
CA MET A 88 -38.81 45.07 -5.20
C MET A 88 -40.25 45.39 -5.63
N LEU A 89 -40.92 44.46 -6.35
CA LEU A 89 -42.33 44.61 -6.73
C LEU A 89 -43.26 44.76 -5.51
N ASN A 90 -42.91 44.08 -4.41
CA ASN A 90 -43.69 44.07 -3.17
C ASN A 90 -43.30 45.17 -2.18
N ASP A 91 -42.26 45.96 -2.45
CA ASP A 91 -41.77 47.03 -1.58
C ASP A 91 -41.28 48.24 -2.38
N HIS A 92 -42.16 49.24 -2.51
CA HIS A 92 -41.88 50.47 -3.26
C HIS A 92 -40.69 51.26 -2.70
N SER A 93 -40.47 51.24 -1.38
CA SER A 93 -39.34 51.94 -0.76
C SER A 93 -38.02 51.27 -1.13
N LEU A 94 -37.97 49.93 -1.08
CA LEU A 94 -36.84 49.13 -1.56
C LEU A 94 -36.55 49.40 -3.04
N SER A 95 -37.59 49.42 -3.88
CA SER A 95 -37.44 49.67 -5.31
C SER A 95 -36.83 51.04 -5.61
N VAL A 96 -37.26 52.10 -4.91
CA VAL A 96 -36.74 53.46 -5.11
C VAL A 96 -35.30 53.58 -4.64
N ALA A 97 -34.99 53.09 -3.44
CA ALA A 97 -33.64 53.18 -2.87
C ALA A 97 -32.60 52.40 -3.70
N VAL A 98 -32.95 51.20 -4.15
CA VAL A 98 -32.08 50.39 -5.02
C VAL A 98 -31.87 51.04 -6.39
N SER A 99 -32.92 51.61 -7.01
CA SER A 99 -32.85 52.23 -8.34
C SER A 99 -31.90 53.44 -8.44
N ARG A 100 -31.58 54.06 -7.30
CA ARG A 100 -30.66 55.20 -7.18
C ARG A 100 -29.23 54.80 -6.83
N SER A 101 -28.99 53.51 -6.64
CA SER A 101 -27.71 52.94 -6.22
C SER A 101 -26.97 52.28 -7.39
N SER A 102 -25.66 52.08 -7.25
CA SER A 102 -24.82 51.35 -8.21
C SER A 102 -24.49 49.92 -7.75
N LEU A 103 -25.40 49.30 -6.97
CA LEU A 103 -25.20 47.96 -6.41
C LEU A 103 -25.31 46.86 -7.48
N SER A 104 -24.52 45.80 -7.34
CA SER A 104 -24.65 44.58 -8.17
C SER A 104 -25.91 43.77 -7.81
N SER A 105 -26.37 42.89 -8.70
CA SER A 105 -27.56 42.05 -8.46
C SER A 105 -27.48 41.25 -7.16
N THR A 106 -26.31 40.70 -6.82
CA THR A 106 -26.08 39.98 -5.56
C THR A 106 -26.21 40.92 -4.36
N GLN A 107 -25.64 42.11 -4.41
CA GLN A 107 -25.76 43.11 -3.33
C GLN A 107 -27.20 43.60 -3.16
N ILE A 108 -27.93 43.77 -4.27
CA ILE A 108 -29.35 44.12 -4.27
C ILE A 108 -30.16 43.03 -3.56
N LEU A 109 -29.92 41.76 -3.91
CA LEU A 109 -30.59 40.64 -3.25
C LEU A 109 -30.21 40.55 -1.76
N THR A 110 -28.97 40.89 -1.38
CA THR A 110 -28.52 40.95 0.04
C THR A 110 -29.30 42.01 0.81
N VAL A 111 -29.42 43.23 0.27
CA VAL A 111 -30.17 44.31 0.90
C VAL A 111 -31.66 43.96 0.96
N ALA A 112 -32.21 43.39 -0.10
CA ALA A 112 -33.61 42.97 -0.16
C ALA A 112 -33.93 41.88 0.87
N LEU A 113 -33.04 40.89 1.02
CA LEU A 113 -33.15 39.84 2.04
C LEU A 113 -33.13 40.43 3.46
N LEU A 114 -32.19 41.33 3.76
CA LEU A 114 -32.12 42.00 5.06
C LEU A 114 -33.38 42.83 5.34
N ASN A 115 -33.91 43.53 4.31
CA ASN A 115 -35.15 44.29 4.43
C ASN A 115 -36.32 43.36 4.79
N GLU A 116 -36.47 42.22 4.11
CA GLU A 116 -37.53 41.25 4.42
C GLU A 116 -37.39 40.63 5.81
N VAL A 117 -36.18 40.24 6.20
CA VAL A 117 -35.92 39.71 7.56
C VAL A 117 -36.27 40.74 8.62
N SER A 118 -35.99 42.03 8.37
CA SER A 118 -36.30 43.12 9.30
C SER A 118 -37.80 43.28 9.59
N LYS A 119 -38.68 42.86 8.67
CA LYS A 119 -40.14 42.88 8.81
C LYS A 119 -40.63 41.80 9.79
N GLY A 120 -39.83 40.78 10.09
CA GLY A 120 -40.17 39.69 11.00
C GLY A 120 -41.48 38.99 10.61
N LYS A 121 -42.38 38.76 11.58
CA LYS A 121 -43.69 38.11 11.35
C LYS A 121 -44.60 38.84 10.34
N ARG A 122 -44.28 40.09 9.96
CA ARG A 122 -45.00 40.86 8.94
C ARG A 122 -44.52 40.57 7.52
N SER A 123 -43.38 39.89 7.35
CA SER A 123 -42.92 39.44 6.04
C SER A 123 -43.79 38.29 5.56
N TRP A 124 -44.19 38.34 4.29
CA TRP A 124 -44.86 37.23 3.61
C TRP A 124 -43.98 35.98 3.56
N TRP A 125 -42.65 36.15 3.56
CA TRP A 125 -41.65 35.09 3.53
C TRP A 125 -41.27 34.56 4.93
N TYR A 126 -41.92 35.03 6.01
CA TYR A 126 -41.50 34.71 7.38
C TYR A 126 -41.41 33.20 7.67
N ALA A 127 -42.37 32.41 7.17
CA ALA A 127 -42.37 30.96 7.36
C ALA A 127 -41.15 30.28 6.71
N TYR A 128 -40.65 30.84 5.61
CA TYR A 128 -39.47 30.36 4.90
C TYR A 128 -38.16 30.90 5.50
N LEU A 129 -38.09 32.19 5.80
CA LEU A 129 -36.91 32.82 6.39
C LEU A 129 -36.57 32.25 7.77
N THR A 130 -37.56 31.76 8.52
CA THR A 130 -37.34 31.07 9.80
C THR A 130 -36.68 29.70 9.65
N GLN A 131 -36.58 29.16 8.43
CA GLN A 131 -35.83 27.93 8.14
C GLN A 131 -34.34 28.20 7.86
N PHE A 132 -33.93 29.47 7.73
CA PHE A 132 -32.54 29.80 7.43
C PHE A 132 -31.65 29.54 8.66
N PRO A 133 -30.40 29.07 8.47
CA PRO A 133 -29.42 28.97 9.53
C PRO A 133 -29.24 30.29 10.28
N SER A 134 -29.07 30.22 11.60
CA SER A 134 -28.81 31.39 12.44
C SER A 134 -27.40 31.96 12.23
N SER A 135 -26.47 31.16 11.71
CA SER A 135 -25.10 31.54 11.35
C SER A 135 -24.58 30.67 10.21
N TYR A 136 -23.53 31.15 9.55
CA TYR A 136 -22.83 30.43 8.50
C TYR A 136 -21.33 30.43 8.78
N ASP A 137 -20.66 29.33 8.46
CA ASP A 137 -19.21 29.17 8.61
C ASP A 137 -18.52 29.48 7.28
N THR A 138 -18.48 30.77 6.93
CA THR A 138 -17.81 31.29 5.73
C THR A 138 -16.51 32.00 6.09
N LEU A 139 -15.57 32.10 5.14
CA LEU A 139 -14.30 32.80 5.30
C LEU A 139 -14.43 34.20 5.93
N ALA A 140 -15.52 34.92 5.65
CA ALA A 140 -15.76 36.27 6.18
C ALA A 140 -16.40 36.30 7.58
N SER A 141 -17.00 35.19 8.03
CA SER A 141 -17.54 35.04 9.39
C SER A 141 -16.57 34.40 10.38
N PHE A 142 -15.41 33.91 9.92
CA PHE A 142 -14.44 33.28 10.80
C PHE A 142 -13.91 34.23 11.86
N ASN A 143 -14.00 33.81 13.12
CA ASN A 143 -13.43 34.51 14.26
C ASN A 143 -11.93 34.25 14.37
N GLN A 144 -11.24 35.00 15.24
CA GLN A 144 -9.78 34.93 15.37
C GLN A 144 -9.28 33.54 15.77
N PHE A 145 -10.07 32.80 16.53
CA PHE A 145 -9.79 31.42 16.88
C PHE A 145 -9.93 30.49 15.66
N GLU A 146 -11.00 30.60 14.87
CA GLU A 146 -11.21 29.80 13.66
C GLU A 146 -10.10 30.05 12.62
N ILE A 147 -9.67 31.30 12.44
CA ILE A 147 -8.55 31.65 11.54
C ILE A 147 -7.23 30.99 11.98
N GLN A 148 -6.96 31.01 13.29
CA GLN A 148 -5.76 30.41 13.88
C GLN A 148 -5.81 28.89 13.86
N ALA A 149 -6.96 28.31 14.25
CA ALA A 149 -7.19 26.87 14.31
C ALA A 149 -7.11 26.23 12.92
N LEU A 150 -7.64 26.89 11.89
CA LEU A 150 -7.63 26.41 10.52
C LEU A 150 -6.32 26.76 9.77
N GLN A 151 -5.43 27.60 10.32
CA GLN A 151 -4.18 28.00 9.63
C GLN A 151 -4.40 28.53 8.19
N VAL A 152 -5.56 29.13 7.93
CA VAL A 152 -5.85 29.77 6.63
C VAL A 152 -4.81 30.86 6.42
N ARG A 153 -4.18 30.96 5.24
CA ARG A 153 -3.19 32.02 4.96
C ARG A 153 -3.86 33.37 5.27
N ILE A 154 -3.36 34.08 6.28
CA ILE A 154 -3.95 35.32 6.82
C ILE A 154 -4.33 36.32 5.70
N HIS A 155 -3.55 36.35 4.61
CA HIS A 155 -3.81 37.17 3.44
C HIS A 155 -5.14 36.86 2.70
N LEU A 156 -5.56 35.58 2.61
CA LEU A 156 -6.83 35.19 1.96
C LEU A 156 -8.05 35.55 2.81
N PHE A 157 -7.95 35.34 4.13
CA PHE A 157 -8.96 35.82 5.08
C PHE A 157 -9.10 37.34 5.01
N ASN A 158 -7.98 38.06 5.11
CA ASN A 158 -8.00 39.53 5.04
C ASN A 158 -8.60 40.02 3.72
N ARG A 159 -8.29 39.38 2.59
CA ARG A 159 -8.86 39.74 1.29
C ARG A 159 -10.36 39.45 1.19
N ALA A 160 -10.85 38.35 1.75
CA ALA A 160 -12.28 38.02 1.79
C ALA A 160 -13.05 38.96 2.73
N LEU A 161 -12.47 39.27 3.89
CA LEU A 161 -13.01 40.22 4.86
C LEU A 161 -13.05 41.64 4.27
N GLU A 162 -11.97 42.09 3.63
CA GLU A 162 -11.89 43.38 2.95
C GLU A 162 -12.91 43.49 1.82
N LYS A 163 -13.04 42.46 0.97
CA LYS A 163 -14.05 42.43 -0.09
C LYS A 163 -15.46 42.55 0.50
N THR A 164 -15.79 41.73 1.49
CA THR A 164 -17.13 41.73 2.14
C THR A 164 -17.40 43.07 2.84
N LYS A 165 -16.37 43.67 3.42
CA LYS A 165 -16.45 44.98 4.07
C LYS A 165 -16.66 46.10 3.06
N MET A 166 -15.99 46.07 1.90
CA MET A 166 -16.24 47.01 0.80
C MET A 166 -17.67 46.86 0.26
N GLU A 167 -18.15 45.63 0.07
CA GLU A 167 -19.53 45.36 -0.38
C GLU A 167 -20.55 45.91 0.64
N TRP A 168 -20.35 45.67 1.94
CA TRP A 168 -21.18 46.21 3.01
C TRP A 168 -21.19 47.74 3.01
N GLN A 169 -20.01 48.37 2.98
CA GLN A 169 -19.86 49.83 2.96
C GLN A 169 -20.56 50.47 1.76
N SER A 170 -20.50 49.84 0.58
CA SER A 170 -21.18 50.35 -0.61
C SER A 170 -22.71 50.28 -0.52
N ALA A 171 -23.25 49.35 0.29
CA ALA A 171 -24.68 49.20 0.49
C ALA A 171 -25.23 49.99 1.70
N THR A 172 -24.36 50.54 2.55
CA THR A 172 -24.77 51.27 3.76
C THR A 172 -25.70 52.44 3.47
N ALA A 173 -25.43 53.22 2.43
CA ALA A 173 -26.27 54.36 2.05
C ALA A 173 -27.71 53.93 1.69
N VAL A 174 -27.86 52.78 1.02
CA VAL A 174 -29.19 52.22 0.68
C VAL A 174 -29.89 51.69 1.94
N MET A 175 -29.15 51.02 2.84
CA MET A 175 -29.72 50.54 4.11
C MET A 175 -30.13 51.69 5.05
N GLU A 176 -29.43 52.83 5.00
CA GLU A 176 -29.79 54.08 5.70
C GLU A 176 -31.06 54.70 5.11
N GLU A 177 -31.17 54.80 3.79
CA GLU A 177 -32.39 55.30 3.11
C GLU A 177 -33.62 54.43 3.43
N LEU A 178 -33.41 53.12 3.59
CA LEU A 178 -34.45 52.16 4.00
C LEU A 178 -34.71 52.13 5.51
N MET A 179 -34.05 52.99 6.30
CA MET A 179 -34.26 53.13 7.74
C MET A 179 -34.09 51.80 8.50
N PHE A 180 -33.10 50.99 8.12
CA PHE A 180 -32.81 49.75 8.82
C PHE A 180 -32.49 50.01 10.30
N LYS A 181 -32.95 49.11 11.18
CA LYS A 181 -32.55 49.17 12.60
C LYS A 181 -31.04 48.91 12.71
N PRO A 182 -30.35 49.48 13.71
CA PRO A 182 -28.89 49.36 13.85
C PRO A 182 -28.34 47.93 13.80
N HIS A 183 -29.10 46.96 14.30
CA HIS A 183 -28.73 45.53 14.24
C HIS A 183 -28.66 44.98 12.80
N TYR A 184 -29.59 45.35 11.92
CA TYR A 184 -29.64 44.91 10.52
C TYR A 184 -28.67 45.68 9.60
N MET A 185 -28.18 46.83 10.07
CA MET A 185 -27.11 47.58 9.40
C MET A 185 -25.70 47.06 9.76
N SER A 186 -25.60 46.13 10.71
CA SER A 186 -24.31 45.65 11.20
C SER A 186 -23.56 44.82 10.15
N PHE A 187 -22.24 44.86 10.20
CA PHE A 187 -21.40 44.01 9.36
C PHE A 187 -21.69 42.52 9.56
N LYS A 188 -22.07 42.12 10.79
CA LYS A 188 -22.49 40.74 11.10
C LYS A 188 -23.76 40.33 10.37
N ALA A 189 -24.75 41.22 10.29
CA ALA A 189 -25.99 40.96 9.54
C ALA A 189 -25.70 40.86 8.03
N TRP A 190 -24.80 41.68 7.51
CA TRP A 190 -24.36 41.61 6.11
C TRP A 190 -23.68 40.29 5.76
N ILE A 191 -22.76 39.81 6.61
CA ILE A 191 -22.10 38.51 6.41
C ILE A 191 -23.14 37.40 6.38
N TRP A 192 -24.12 37.39 7.29
CA TRP A 192 -25.18 36.39 7.31
C TRP A 192 -26.03 36.39 6.02
N ALA A 193 -26.42 37.57 5.54
CA ALA A 193 -27.26 37.68 4.34
C ALA A 193 -26.48 37.31 3.06
N SER A 194 -25.23 37.75 2.93
CA SER A 194 -24.35 37.40 1.80
C SER A 194 -24.02 35.89 1.78
N ALA A 195 -23.79 35.30 2.97
CA ALA A 195 -23.59 33.86 3.11
C ALA A 195 -24.87 33.07 2.77
N SER A 196 -26.05 33.57 3.13
CA SER A 196 -27.33 32.96 2.75
C SER A 196 -27.50 32.90 1.24
N ILE A 197 -27.15 33.99 0.54
CA ILE A 197 -27.26 34.04 -0.93
C ILE A 197 -26.29 33.06 -1.58
N SER A 198 -25.01 33.13 -1.21
CA SER A 198 -23.99 32.26 -1.81
C SER A 198 -24.16 30.76 -1.53
N SER A 199 -24.90 30.38 -0.48
CA SER A 199 -25.10 28.97 -0.11
C SER A 199 -26.43 28.37 -0.55
N ARG A 200 -27.44 29.19 -0.88
CA ARG A 200 -28.81 28.71 -1.07
C ARG A 200 -29.49 29.20 -2.35
N THR A 201 -28.93 30.17 -3.09
CA THR A 201 -29.58 30.60 -4.33
C THR A 201 -29.37 29.61 -5.47
N MET A 202 -30.46 29.35 -6.18
CA MET A 202 -30.56 28.52 -7.37
C MET A 202 -30.44 29.42 -8.60
N HIS A 203 -29.78 28.97 -9.67
CA HIS A 203 -29.63 29.78 -10.87
C HIS A 203 -30.97 29.89 -11.61
N ILE A 204 -31.27 31.11 -12.06
CA ILE A 204 -32.37 31.43 -12.97
C ILE A 204 -31.84 32.24 -14.16
N PRO A 205 -32.36 32.03 -15.38
CA PRO A 205 -31.83 32.67 -16.59
C PRO A 205 -31.84 34.21 -16.60
N TRP A 206 -32.67 34.86 -15.78
CA TRP A 206 -32.91 36.30 -15.83
C TRP A 206 -32.34 37.10 -14.65
N ASP A 207 -31.69 36.46 -13.68
CA ASP A 207 -31.03 37.15 -12.56
C ASP A 207 -29.73 36.44 -12.17
N SER A 208 -28.60 37.14 -12.36
CA SER A 208 -27.27 36.64 -11.98
C SER A 208 -27.09 36.38 -10.48
N ALA A 209 -27.96 36.91 -9.61
CA ALA A 209 -27.97 36.58 -8.18
C ALA A 209 -28.67 35.24 -7.89
N GLY A 210 -29.43 34.69 -8.85
CA GLY A 210 -30.29 33.53 -8.68
C GLY A 210 -31.59 33.85 -7.94
N CYS A 211 -32.28 32.80 -7.49
CA CYS A 211 -33.43 32.89 -6.60
C CYS A 211 -33.26 31.99 -5.37
N PHE A 212 -33.90 32.35 -4.26
CA PHE A 212 -34.18 31.35 -3.24
C PHE A 212 -35.43 30.56 -3.65
N CYS A 213 -35.35 29.23 -3.53
CA CYS A 213 -36.35 28.29 -4.00
C CYS A 213 -36.91 27.52 -2.78
N PRO A 214 -38.05 27.94 -2.19
CA PRO A 214 -38.58 27.26 -1.01
C PRO A 214 -38.79 25.77 -1.27
N VAL A 215 -38.40 24.93 -0.30
CA VAL A 215 -38.32 23.46 -0.40
C VAL A 215 -37.21 22.96 -1.34
N GLY A 216 -36.98 23.62 -2.48
CA GLY A 216 -35.87 23.35 -3.39
C GLY A 216 -34.48 23.59 -2.77
N ASP A 217 -34.36 24.56 -1.86
CA ASP A 217 -33.13 24.89 -1.12
C ASP A 217 -32.66 23.77 -0.16
N PHE A 218 -33.44 22.69 0.01
CA PHE A 218 -33.01 21.51 0.76
C PHE A 218 -32.24 20.50 -0.10
N PHE A 219 -32.15 20.70 -1.42
CA PHE A 219 -31.33 19.90 -2.32
C PHE A 219 -29.93 20.47 -2.48
N ASN A 220 -28.94 19.60 -2.72
CA ASN A 220 -27.61 20.02 -3.18
C ASN A 220 -27.70 20.39 -4.68
N TYR A 221 -27.31 21.62 -5.05
CA TYR A 221 -27.51 22.19 -6.38
C TYR A 221 -26.21 22.63 -7.09
N ALA A 222 -26.18 22.56 -8.43
CA ALA A 222 -25.16 23.16 -9.30
C ALA A 222 -25.83 23.85 -10.51
N ALA A 223 -25.32 25.02 -10.92
CA ALA A 223 -25.92 25.85 -11.97
C ALA A 223 -25.68 25.31 -13.41
N PRO A 224 -26.55 25.62 -14.40
CA PRO A 224 -26.55 24.98 -15.72
C PRO A 224 -25.44 25.38 -16.70
N GLU A 225 -24.44 26.19 -16.33
CA GLU A 225 -23.44 26.73 -17.29
C GLU A 225 -22.09 25.98 -17.30
N ASP A 226 -21.94 24.89 -16.55
CA ASP A 226 -20.69 24.10 -16.49
C ASP A 226 -20.51 23.07 -17.64
N GLU A 227 -21.37 23.08 -18.67
CA GLU A 227 -21.34 22.05 -19.74
C GLU A 227 -20.47 22.37 -20.98
N GLN A 228 -19.83 23.55 -21.07
CA GLN A 228 -19.01 23.90 -22.25
C GLN A 228 -17.48 23.74 -22.09
N VAL A 229 -16.99 23.17 -20.97
CA VAL A 229 -15.57 22.84 -20.83
C VAL A 229 -15.35 21.35 -21.14
N LEU A 230 -14.84 21.10 -22.34
CA LEU A 230 -14.44 19.78 -22.87
C LEU A 230 -13.45 19.05 -21.94
N PHE A 231 -13.99 18.20 -21.06
CA PHE A 231 -13.31 17.01 -20.51
C PHE A 231 -14.32 15.86 -20.54
N GLU A 232 -14.29 15.07 -21.61
CA GLU A 232 -14.92 13.75 -21.63
C GLU A 232 -14.18 12.83 -20.64
N HIS A 233 -14.96 12.16 -19.78
CA HIS A 233 -14.58 11.08 -18.86
C HIS A 233 -13.87 11.47 -17.55
N SER A 234 -14.46 12.39 -16.78
CA SER A 234 -14.21 12.44 -15.34
C SER A 234 -15.33 11.72 -14.57
N ALA A 235 -14.96 11.01 -13.50
CA ALA A 235 -15.88 10.43 -12.50
C ALA A 235 -16.82 11.48 -11.85
N ALA A 236 -16.68 12.77 -12.19
CA ALA A 236 -17.49 13.87 -11.70
C ALA A 236 -18.92 13.89 -12.27
N ALA A 237 -19.23 13.15 -13.34
CA ALA A 237 -20.61 13.03 -13.82
C ALA A 237 -21.45 12.03 -13.00
N GLU A 238 -20.81 11.07 -12.32
CA GLU A 238 -21.48 9.94 -11.65
C GLU A 238 -21.83 10.18 -10.17
N LEU A 239 -21.38 11.28 -9.56
CA LEU A 239 -21.58 11.56 -8.12
C LEU A 239 -22.67 12.59 -7.80
N ARG A 240 -23.45 13.08 -8.77
CA ARG A 240 -24.43 14.16 -8.55
C ARG A 240 -25.83 13.60 -8.32
N LEU A 241 -26.60 14.22 -7.41
CA LEU A 241 -27.81 13.60 -6.81
C LEU A 241 -29.15 14.16 -7.35
N THR A 242 -29.20 15.31 -8.02
CA THR A 242 -30.38 15.81 -8.75
C THR A 242 -29.99 16.62 -9.99
N ASP A 243 -30.87 16.66 -11.00
CA ASP A 243 -30.82 17.66 -12.07
C ASP A 243 -31.95 18.67 -11.82
N GLY A 244 -31.59 19.87 -11.34
CA GLY A 244 -32.53 20.96 -11.04
C GLY A 244 -32.46 22.03 -12.12
N VAL A 245 -33.57 22.34 -12.79
CA VAL A 245 -33.60 23.36 -13.84
C VAL A 245 -34.88 24.19 -13.77
N PHE A 246 -34.77 25.48 -14.07
CA PHE A 246 -35.96 26.30 -14.30
C PHE A 246 -36.50 26.03 -15.71
N GLU A 247 -37.72 25.51 -15.78
CA GLU A 247 -38.40 25.23 -17.04
C GLU A 247 -39.33 26.37 -17.42
N GLU A 248 -39.07 27.02 -18.55
CA GLU A 248 -39.91 28.12 -19.03
C GLU A 248 -41.33 27.64 -19.38
N GLU A 249 -41.47 26.45 -19.98
CA GLU A 249 -42.76 25.89 -20.40
C GLU A 249 -43.68 25.60 -19.21
N SER A 250 -43.12 25.11 -18.11
CA SER A 250 -43.88 24.73 -16.92
C SER A 250 -43.95 25.86 -15.88
N ALA A 251 -43.31 27.00 -16.17
CA ALA A 251 -43.16 28.17 -15.31
C ALA A 251 -42.77 27.80 -13.87
N ALA A 252 -41.85 26.84 -13.71
CA ALA A 252 -41.48 26.26 -12.44
C ALA A 252 -40.01 25.80 -12.41
N TYR A 253 -39.47 25.74 -11.21
CA TYR A 253 -38.22 25.06 -10.91
C TYR A 253 -38.51 23.57 -10.67
N CYS A 254 -37.95 22.71 -11.51
CA CYS A 254 -38.19 21.27 -11.49
C CYS A 254 -36.92 20.53 -11.05
N PHE A 255 -37.08 19.52 -10.20
CA PHE A 255 -36.00 18.69 -9.69
C PHE A 255 -36.20 17.23 -10.11
N TYR A 256 -35.22 16.64 -10.79
CA TYR A 256 -35.28 15.27 -11.28
C TYR A 256 -34.29 14.33 -10.57
N ALA A 257 -34.67 13.06 -10.40
CA ALA A 257 -33.83 12.01 -9.83
C ALA A 257 -32.68 11.68 -10.79
N ARG A 258 -31.43 11.78 -10.33
CA ARG A 258 -30.26 11.56 -11.20
C ARG A 258 -29.78 10.11 -11.25
N THR A 259 -30.07 9.35 -10.20
CA THR A 259 -29.80 7.91 -10.10
C THR A 259 -31.05 7.20 -9.58
N ASN A 260 -31.03 5.87 -9.53
CA ASN A 260 -32.06 5.15 -8.82
C ASN A 260 -31.84 5.32 -7.31
N TYR A 261 -32.89 5.64 -6.56
CA TYR A 261 -32.86 5.74 -5.10
C TYR A 261 -33.77 4.66 -4.52
N LYS A 262 -33.35 3.98 -3.45
CA LYS A 262 -34.22 3.08 -2.69
C LYS A 262 -34.95 3.85 -1.59
N LYS A 263 -36.10 3.32 -1.16
CA LYS A 263 -36.82 3.82 0.01
C LYS A 263 -35.90 3.89 1.23
N GLY A 264 -35.82 5.08 1.84
CA GLY A 264 -34.95 5.35 2.99
C GLY A 264 -33.54 5.82 2.61
N ASP A 265 -33.16 5.75 1.33
CA ASP A 265 -31.90 6.33 0.89
C ASP A 265 -31.95 7.86 1.04
N GLN A 266 -30.86 8.40 1.57
CA GLN A 266 -30.58 9.82 1.59
C GLN A 266 -29.87 10.21 0.29
N GLN A 267 -30.14 11.40 -0.23
CA GLN A 267 -29.14 12.09 -1.04
C GLN A 267 -27.97 12.48 -0.13
N ASN A 268 -26.92 11.65 -0.13
CA ASN A 268 -25.75 11.80 0.73
C ASN A 268 -25.24 13.25 0.80
N GLY A 269 -25.62 13.94 1.88
CA GLY A 269 -25.02 15.19 2.32
C GLY A 269 -23.62 14.90 2.84
N LYS A 270 -22.62 15.12 1.97
CA LYS A 270 -21.24 15.30 2.38
C LYS A 270 -21.05 16.77 2.86
N PRO A 271 -20.05 17.05 3.71
CA PRO A 271 -20.10 18.08 4.75
C PRO A 271 -20.23 19.51 4.22
N SER A 272 -20.66 20.43 5.11
CA SER A 272 -20.90 21.88 4.89
C SER A 272 -20.25 22.44 3.61
N PHE A 273 -21.08 22.61 2.57
CA PHE A 273 -20.72 23.09 1.23
C PHE A 273 -19.88 24.38 1.26
N ALA A 274 -20.16 25.28 2.20
CA ALA A 274 -19.47 26.55 2.35
C ALA A 274 -18.01 26.39 2.81
N LEU A 275 -17.75 25.47 3.75
CA LEU A 275 -16.40 25.20 4.26
C LEU A 275 -15.52 24.57 3.18
N LEU A 276 -16.07 23.61 2.44
CA LEU A 276 -15.38 22.94 1.34
C LEU A 276 -15.06 23.89 0.19
N ALA A 277 -16.00 24.74 -0.23
CA ALA A 277 -15.75 25.74 -1.27
C ALA A 277 -14.64 26.75 -0.88
N VAL A 278 -14.66 27.18 0.38
CA VAL A 278 -13.64 28.06 0.99
C VAL A 278 -12.26 27.40 0.98
N MET A 279 -12.20 26.13 1.37
CA MET A 279 -10.96 25.38 1.47
C MET A 279 -10.36 25.05 0.10
N ARG A 280 -11.20 24.74 -0.89
CA ARG A 280 -10.77 24.51 -2.28
C ARG A 280 -10.16 25.76 -2.89
N LEU A 281 -10.77 26.92 -2.67
CA LEU A 281 -10.19 28.21 -3.05
C LEU A 281 -8.89 28.50 -2.31
N TRP A 282 -8.78 28.14 -1.03
CA TRP A 282 -7.55 28.27 -0.25
C TRP A 282 -6.42 27.39 -0.78
N ALA A 283 -6.71 26.14 -1.16
CA ALA A 283 -5.77 25.20 -1.74
C ALA A 283 -5.43 25.50 -3.22
N THR A 284 -6.08 26.49 -3.83
CA THR A 284 -5.81 26.91 -5.22
C THR A 284 -4.78 28.05 -5.25
N PRO A 285 -3.76 28.03 -6.13
CA PRO A 285 -2.81 29.13 -6.31
C PRO A 285 -3.47 30.48 -6.65
N THR A 286 -2.98 31.57 -6.07
CA THR A 286 -3.63 32.90 -6.05
C THR A 286 -3.94 33.51 -7.43
N HIS A 287 -3.18 33.13 -8.47
CA HIS A 287 -3.37 33.60 -9.84
C HIS A 287 -4.47 32.83 -10.60
N LEU A 288 -4.80 31.61 -10.17
CA LEU A 288 -5.86 30.75 -10.73
C LEU A 288 -7.18 30.87 -9.97
N GLN A 289 -7.14 31.36 -8.73
CA GLN A 289 -8.34 31.51 -7.88
C GLN A 289 -9.47 32.32 -8.53
N LYS A 290 -9.16 33.26 -9.44
CA LYS A 290 -10.19 34.06 -10.11
C LYS A 290 -10.91 33.27 -11.22
N SER A 291 -10.21 32.36 -11.89
CA SER A 291 -10.77 31.52 -12.96
C SER A 291 -11.53 30.31 -12.42
N VAL A 292 -11.10 29.72 -11.30
CA VAL A 292 -11.76 28.51 -10.73
C VAL A 292 -12.75 28.83 -9.59
N ARG A 293 -13.01 30.12 -9.35
CA ARG A 293 -13.85 30.59 -8.24
C ARG A 293 -15.28 30.06 -8.31
N HIS A 294 -15.84 30.04 -9.52
CA HIS A 294 -17.18 29.52 -9.78
C HIS A 294 -17.23 28.00 -9.54
N ILE A 295 -16.18 27.27 -9.96
CA ILE A 295 -16.03 25.82 -9.72
C ILE A 295 -16.01 25.51 -8.22
N ALA A 296 -15.21 26.25 -7.44
CA ALA A 296 -15.14 26.07 -5.99
C ALA A 296 -16.48 26.34 -5.29
N TYR A 297 -17.17 27.43 -5.64
CA TYR A 297 -18.46 27.82 -5.06
C TYR A 297 -19.66 27.04 -5.62
N SER A 298 -19.50 26.29 -6.70
CA SER A 298 -20.50 25.33 -7.20
C SER A 298 -20.50 24.00 -6.44
N GLY A 299 -19.56 23.82 -5.50
CA GLY A 299 -19.35 22.54 -4.81
C GLY A 299 -18.65 21.48 -5.66
N SER A 300 -18.17 21.86 -6.84
CA SER A 300 -17.34 21.01 -7.70
C SER A 300 -15.89 20.99 -7.21
N MET A 301 -15.25 19.84 -7.39
CA MET A 301 -13.82 19.66 -7.13
C MET A 301 -13.01 20.47 -8.13
N ILE A 302 -12.07 21.31 -7.67
CA ILE A 302 -11.24 22.14 -8.57
C ILE A 302 -10.22 21.27 -9.30
N SER A 303 -9.59 20.34 -8.61
CA SER A 303 -8.76 19.26 -9.15
C SER A 303 -8.60 18.16 -8.09
N ASN A 304 -8.17 16.96 -8.49
CA ASN A 304 -7.91 15.88 -7.54
C ASN A 304 -6.85 16.29 -6.50
N GLU A 305 -5.80 17.00 -6.91
CA GLU A 305 -4.77 17.50 -5.99
C GLU A 305 -5.33 18.54 -5.03
N ASN A 306 -6.15 19.48 -5.52
CA ASN A 306 -6.81 20.46 -4.67
C ASN A 306 -7.67 19.77 -3.61
N GLU A 307 -8.35 18.70 -3.99
CA GLU A 307 -9.25 17.98 -3.11
C GLU A 307 -8.54 17.11 -2.09
N ILE A 308 -7.46 16.47 -2.49
CA ILE A 308 -6.59 15.73 -1.58
C ILE A 308 -6.06 16.72 -0.52
N ILE A 309 -5.57 17.90 -0.93
CA ILE A 309 -5.09 18.92 0.02
C ILE A 309 -6.20 19.39 0.97
N VAL A 310 -7.40 19.62 0.46
CA VAL A 310 -8.56 20.07 1.27
C VAL A 310 -9.02 18.97 2.23
N MET A 311 -9.08 17.72 1.78
CA MET A 311 -9.53 16.58 2.58
C MET A 311 -8.48 16.13 3.59
N GLU A 312 -7.19 16.16 3.25
CA GLU A 312 -6.10 15.93 4.20
C GLU A 312 -6.11 16.97 5.30
N TRP A 313 -6.33 18.24 4.94
CA TRP A 313 -6.46 19.30 5.94
C TRP A 313 -7.73 19.14 6.78
N LEU A 314 -8.89 18.86 6.18
CA LEU A 314 -10.15 18.62 6.91
C LEU A 314 -9.99 17.45 7.87
N SER A 315 -9.41 16.34 7.41
CA SER A 315 -9.12 15.17 8.24
C SER A 315 -8.21 15.51 9.41
N LYS A 316 -7.12 16.26 9.15
CA LYS A 316 -6.17 16.70 10.18
C LYS A 316 -6.81 17.67 11.19
N LYS A 317 -7.70 18.57 10.76
CA LYS A 317 -8.37 19.55 11.63
C LYS A 317 -9.59 19.00 12.35
N CYS A 318 -10.37 18.10 11.74
CA CYS A 318 -11.42 17.34 12.42
C CYS A 318 -10.80 16.48 13.53
N SER A 319 -9.65 15.83 13.25
CA SER A 319 -8.88 15.11 14.29
C SER A 319 -8.41 16.04 15.41
N LEU A 320 -8.07 17.31 15.09
CA LEU A 320 -7.66 18.32 16.07
C LEU A 320 -8.84 18.94 16.86
N VAL A 321 -10.03 19.04 16.26
CA VAL A 321 -11.24 19.61 16.88
C VAL A 321 -11.97 18.56 17.72
N LEU A 322 -11.98 17.29 17.28
CA LEU A 322 -12.45 16.15 18.07
C LEU A 322 -11.61 15.94 19.33
N LYS A 323 -10.32 16.34 19.30
CA LYS A 323 -9.47 16.44 20.49
C LYS A 323 -9.88 17.55 21.48
N ASN A 324 -10.73 18.52 21.10
CA ASN A 324 -10.97 19.77 21.85
C ASN A 324 -12.42 20.01 22.32
N LEU A 325 -13.37 19.08 22.17
CA LEU A 325 -14.79 19.27 22.53
C LEU A 325 -15.19 18.46 23.76
N SER A 326 -15.65 19.17 24.81
CA SER A 326 -15.69 18.62 26.17
C SER A 326 -16.99 17.99 26.65
N THR A 327 -16.90 16.77 27.17
CA THR A 327 -17.52 16.28 28.42
C THR A 327 -17.25 17.25 29.59
N SER A 328 -17.70 16.97 30.82
CA SER A 328 -17.54 17.96 31.92
C SER A 328 -16.06 18.32 32.14
N ILE A 329 -15.73 19.56 32.53
CA ILE A 329 -14.32 20.02 32.68
C ILE A 329 -13.46 19.06 33.51
N GLU A 330 -14.04 18.34 34.47
CA GLU A 330 -13.34 17.29 35.23
C GLU A 330 -13.21 15.95 34.47
N GLU A 331 -14.26 15.45 33.81
CA GLU A 331 -14.23 14.19 33.04
C GLU A 331 -13.42 14.32 31.76
N ASP A 332 -13.44 15.51 31.17
CA ASP A 332 -12.77 15.84 29.93
C ASP A 332 -11.30 16.15 30.15
N LYS A 333 -10.94 16.75 31.28
CA LYS A 333 -9.53 16.79 31.70
C LYS A 333 -8.97 15.40 31.97
N LEU A 334 -9.78 14.47 32.47
CA LEU A 334 -9.36 13.10 32.71
C LEU A 334 -9.20 12.34 31.38
N LEU A 335 -10.16 12.48 30.46
CA LEU A 335 -10.16 11.81 29.15
C LEU A 335 -9.14 12.44 28.17
N LEU A 336 -9.03 13.78 28.08
CA LEU A 336 -7.95 14.44 27.33
C LEU A 336 -6.58 14.11 27.92
N SER A 337 -6.40 14.04 29.24
CA SER A 337 -5.07 13.67 29.81
C SER A 337 -4.59 12.28 29.42
N VAL A 338 -5.54 11.40 29.05
CA VAL A 338 -5.32 10.00 28.68
C VAL A 338 -5.24 9.82 27.16
N MET A 339 -5.91 10.68 26.37
CA MET A 339 -5.92 10.60 24.91
C MET A 339 -4.91 11.53 24.21
N ASP A 340 -4.54 12.66 24.82
CA ASP A 340 -3.56 13.60 24.23
C ASP A 340 -2.10 13.21 24.48
N LYS A 341 -1.81 12.20 25.30
CA LYS A 341 -0.47 11.59 25.36
C LYS A 341 -0.30 10.52 24.27
N GLY A 342 -0.55 10.90 23.02
CA GLY A 342 0.18 10.31 21.90
C GLY A 342 1.53 11.01 21.86
N PHE A 343 2.58 10.30 22.24
CA PHE A 343 3.84 10.94 22.61
C PHE A 343 4.56 11.60 21.44
N GLU A 344 4.68 12.93 21.47
CA GLU A 344 5.48 13.68 20.49
C GLU A 344 6.92 13.95 21.03
N SER A 345 7.24 13.50 22.24
CA SER A 345 8.60 13.54 22.79
C SER A 345 8.86 12.51 23.89
N VAL A 346 10.15 12.19 24.10
CA VAL A 346 10.70 11.37 25.21
C VAL A 346 10.14 11.74 26.60
N ILE A 347 9.66 12.97 26.80
CA ILE A 347 9.14 13.47 28.07
C ILE A 347 7.69 13.02 28.32
N GLU A 348 6.88 12.84 27.28
CA GLU A 348 5.49 12.40 27.44
C GLU A 348 5.42 10.88 27.63
N VAL A 349 6.24 10.10 26.89
CA VAL A 349 6.40 8.63 27.07
C VAL A 349 6.80 8.32 28.52
N LYS A 350 7.75 9.11 29.04
CA LYS A 350 8.20 9.08 30.43
C LYS A 350 7.06 9.32 31.43
N ASN A 351 6.11 10.19 31.12
CA ASN A 351 4.98 10.52 32.00
C ASN A 351 3.85 9.47 31.99
N GLU A 352 3.77 8.57 31.02
CA GLU A 352 2.85 7.41 31.05
C GLU A 352 3.50 6.13 31.56
N LEU A 353 4.80 5.93 31.31
CA LEU A 353 5.55 4.84 31.95
C LEU A 353 5.64 5.06 33.48
N LEU A 354 5.56 6.30 33.96
CA LEU A 354 5.33 6.63 35.38
C LEU A 354 3.93 6.23 35.88
N GLY A 355 2.93 6.09 35.00
CA GLY A 355 1.60 5.53 35.33
C GLY A 355 1.59 3.98 35.35
N LEU A 356 2.49 3.36 34.60
CA LEU A 356 2.71 1.90 34.51
C LEU A 356 3.46 1.29 35.71
N MET A 357 3.93 2.11 36.66
CA MET A 357 4.76 1.69 37.80
C MET A 357 4.16 0.48 38.56
N GLY A 358 2.85 0.42 38.77
CA GLY A 358 2.18 -0.68 39.49
C GLY A 358 2.12 -2.01 38.72
N GLU A 359 1.99 -1.96 37.40
CA GLU A 359 1.87 -3.13 36.52
C GLU A 359 3.26 -3.66 36.14
N CYS A 360 4.21 -2.78 35.83
CA CYS A 360 5.64 -3.11 35.75
C CYS A 360 6.13 -3.70 37.07
N CYS A 361 5.74 -3.14 38.23
CA CYS A 361 6.01 -3.76 39.53
C CYS A 361 5.49 -5.19 39.63
N THR A 362 4.27 -5.42 39.15
CA THR A 362 3.62 -6.73 39.26
C THR A 362 4.27 -7.74 38.30
N PHE A 363 4.57 -7.34 37.06
CA PHE A 363 5.33 -8.13 36.08
C PHE A 363 6.73 -8.48 36.60
N LEU A 364 7.46 -7.48 37.12
CA LEU A 364 8.80 -7.65 37.70
C LEU A 364 8.77 -8.52 38.97
N LYS A 365 7.76 -8.37 39.85
CA LYS A 365 7.59 -9.23 41.04
C LYS A 365 7.26 -10.68 40.66
N ALA A 366 6.35 -10.88 39.71
CA ALA A 366 5.96 -12.22 39.24
C ALA A 366 7.11 -12.97 38.55
N ASN A 367 8.01 -12.24 37.89
CA ASN A 367 9.23 -12.76 37.29
C ASN A 367 10.42 -12.87 38.28
N GLY A 368 10.21 -12.60 39.57
CA GLY A 368 11.27 -12.63 40.60
C GLY A 368 12.32 -11.53 40.47
N LEU A 369 12.07 -10.49 39.68
CA LEU A 369 12.96 -9.36 39.39
C LEU A 369 12.80 -8.18 40.37
N LEU A 370 11.82 -8.25 41.28
CA LEU A 370 11.58 -7.29 42.37
C LEU A 370 11.53 -8.07 43.71
N LYS A 371 12.41 -7.75 44.67
CA LYS A 371 12.41 -8.37 46.02
C LYS A 371 11.36 -7.71 46.90
N ASP A 372 10.59 -8.51 47.66
CA ASP A 372 9.60 -7.96 48.59
C ASP A 372 10.18 -7.41 49.90
N GLU A 373 11.43 -7.73 50.25
CA GLU A 373 12.14 -7.14 51.39
C GLU A 373 13.64 -7.07 51.10
N ILE A 374 14.31 -6.03 51.64
CA ILE A 374 15.76 -5.83 51.55
C ILE A 374 16.46 -6.99 52.28
N SER A 375 16.84 -8.02 51.53
CA SER A 375 17.82 -9.03 51.93
C SER A 375 18.91 -9.04 50.87
N ASP A 376 20.12 -8.70 51.30
CA ASP A 376 21.35 -8.79 50.54
C ASP A 376 21.59 -10.22 50.03
N ASP A 377 22.34 -10.30 48.92
CA ASP A 377 22.90 -11.49 48.29
C ASP A 377 21.96 -12.43 47.52
N MET A 378 21.58 -12.00 46.31
CA MET A 378 21.76 -12.82 45.09
C MET A 378 21.51 -11.95 43.84
N PRO A 379 22.44 -11.89 42.85
CA PRO A 379 22.24 -11.12 41.63
C PRO A 379 21.21 -11.78 40.70
N LEU A 380 20.25 -10.99 40.21
CA LEU A 380 19.28 -11.41 39.20
C LEU A 380 20.00 -11.70 37.87
N PRO A 381 19.60 -12.74 37.11
CA PRO A 381 20.23 -13.06 35.84
C PRO A 381 19.92 -12.00 34.78
N ARG A 382 20.95 -11.55 34.06
CA ARG A 382 20.77 -10.74 32.84
C ARG A 382 20.07 -11.61 31.79
N LYS A 383 18.94 -11.15 31.26
CA LYS A 383 18.19 -11.89 30.23
C LYS A 383 17.54 -10.94 29.22
N THR A 384 17.34 -11.45 28.01
CA THR A 384 16.55 -10.80 26.96
C THR A 384 15.22 -11.55 26.83
N ILE A 385 14.11 -10.82 26.76
CA ILE A 385 12.76 -11.35 26.57
C ILE A 385 12.22 -10.79 25.26
N ARG A 386 11.68 -11.64 24.38
CA ARG A 386 11.16 -11.27 23.06
C ARG A 386 9.78 -11.84 22.79
N ASN A 387 9.08 -11.20 21.87
CA ASN A 387 7.91 -11.78 21.23
C ASN A 387 8.40 -12.78 20.15
N SER A 388 8.22 -14.09 20.39
CA SER A 388 8.65 -15.16 19.47
C SER A 388 7.73 -15.31 18.25
N CYS A 389 8.24 -15.88 17.16
CA CYS A 389 7.52 -16.02 15.89
C CYS A 389 6.39 -17.06 15.86
N ASP A 390 6.37 -18.04 16.79
CA ASP A 390 5.56 -19.26 16.61
C ASP A 390 4.43 -19.50 17.63
N GLU A 391 4.26 -18.68 18.67
CA GLU A 391 3.16 -18.78 19.65
C GLU A 391 2.75 -17.39 20.19
N THR A 392 1.69 -17.32 21.01
CA THR A 392 1.28 -16.12 21.77
C THR A 392 2.51 -15.44 22.38
N PRO A 393 2.66 -14.11 22.30
CA PRO A 393 3.91 -13.46 22.68
C PRO A 393 4.30 -13.85 24.12
N PRO A 394 5.52 -14.37 24.40
CA PRO A 394 5.94 -14.78 25.74
C PRO A 394 5.74 -13.67 26.79
N LEU A 395 5.92 -12.40 26.41
CA LEU A 395 5.60 -11.24 27.24
C LEU A 395 4.11 -11.16 27.60
N MET A 396 3.21 -11.39 26.62
CA MET A 396 1.76 -11.40 26.83
C MET A 396 1.31 -12.63 27.63
N GLN A 397 1.87 -13.81 27.37
CA GLN A 397 1.52 -15.04 28.07
C GLN A 397 1.99 -15.02 29.54
N GLU A 398 3.21 -14.53 29.81
CA GLU A 398 3.67 -14.26 31.17
C GLU A 398 2.78 -13.23 31.88
N MET A 399 2.25 -12.24 31.14
CA MET A 399 1.33 -11.24 31.69
C MET A 399 -0.08 -11.78 31.94
N GLU A 400 -0.65 -12.54 31.03
CA GLU A 400 -1.98 -13.16 31.19
C GLU A 400 -2.01 -14.04 32.44
N THR A 401 -0.93 -14.80 32.68
CA THR A 401 -0.74 -15.60 33.90
C THR A 401 -0.73 -14.74 35.19
N VAL A 402 -0.21 -13.51 35.10
CA VAL A 402 -0.15 -12.54 36.21
C VAL A 402 -1.46 -11.74 36.37
N ILE A 403 -2.16 -11.53 35.26
CA ILE A 403 -3.42 -10.77 35.18
C ILE A 403 -4.59 -11.63 35.66
N GLU A 404 -4.63 -12.93 35.35
CA GLU A 404 -5.67 -13.86 35.82
C GLU A 404 -5.77 -13.91 37.35
N ASP A 405 -4.64 -13.78 38.07
CA ASP A 405 -4.61 -13.88 39.54
C ASP A 405 -5.11 -12.60 40.26
N LYS A 406 -5.16 -11.45 39.57
CA LYS A 406 -5.59 -10.14 40.11
C LYS A 406 -6.89 -9.59 39.50
N MET A 407 -7.45 -10.24 38.49
CA MET A 407 -8.63 -9.83 37.69
C MET A 407 -9.98 -9.73 38.44
N LYS A 408 -10.01 -9.76 39.77
CA LYS A 408 -11.23 -9.51 40.56
C LYS A 408 -11.40 -8.07 41.06
N ARG A 409 -10.46 -7.14 40.83
CA ARG A 409 -10.53 -5.81 41.50
C ARG A 409 -10.28 -4.52 40.73
N LEU A 410 -9.82 -4.47 39.48
CA LEU A 410 -9.48 -3.18 38.85
C LEU A 410 -9.89 -3.13 37.37
N SER A 411 -10.78 -2.19 37.03
CA SER A 411 -11.25 -1.90 35.67
C SER A 411 -10.74 -0.53 35.19
N SER A 412 -10.79 -0.35 33.85
CA SER A 412 -10.49 0.84 33.02
C SER A 412 -9.05 1.35 32.90
N SER A 413 -8.17 1.23 33.90
CA SER A 413 -6.75 1.67 33.79
C SER A 413 -5.85 0.72 32.97
N MET A 414 -6.24 -0.54 32.77
CA MET A 414 -5.41 -1.56 32.10
C MET A 414 -5.46 -1.51 30.56
N ALA A 415 -6.38 -0.76 29.95
CA ALA A 415 -6.54 -0.76 28.49
C ALA A 415 -5.42 -0.02 27.75
N TYR A 416 -4.85 1.01 28.38
CA TYR A 416 -3.78 1.84 27.80
C TYR A 416 -2.39 1.24 28.04
N SER A 417 -2.16 0.67 29.22
CA SER A 417 -0.92 -0.03 29.57
C SER A 417 -0.69 -1.30 28.74
N ALA A 418 -1.77 -2.01 28.39
CA ALA A 418 -1.72 -3.11 27.44
C ALA A 418 -1.20 -2.66 26.06
N ASN A 419 -1.44 -1.43 25.60
CA ASN A 419 -1.08 -1.00 24.25
C ASN A 419 0.43 -0.78 24.05
N ILE A 420 1.15 -0.21 25.03
CA ILE A 420 2.62 -0.05 24.98
C ILE A 420 3.30 -1.43 25.03
N LEU A 421 2.78 -2.35 25.84
CA LEU A 421 3.32 -3.71 25.95
C LEU A 421 2.99 -4.55 24.70
N CYS A 422 1.81 -4.38 24.11
CA CYS A 422 1.44 -5.01 22.83
C CYS A 422 2.29 -4.51 21.65
N THR A 423 2.82 -3.28 21.71
CA THR A 423 3.70 -2.71 20.68
C THR A 423 5.19 -2.89 20.99
N THR A 424 5.53 -3.38 22.18
CA THR A 424 6.92 -3.74 22.55
C THR A 424 7.35 -4.99 21.80
N GLN A 425 8.49 -4.92 21.12
CA GLN A 425 9.04 -6.04 20.35
C GLN A 425 10.05 -6.86 21.17
N GLU A 426 10.85 -6.17 21.98
CA GLU A 426 11.93 -6.79 22.77
C GLU A 426 12.15 -6.00 24.08
N ALA A 427 12.37 -6.73 25.17
CA ALA A 427 12.77 -6.19 26.47
C ALA A 427 14.09 -6.80 26.94
N VAL A 428 14.98 -5.97 27.46
CA VAL A 428 16.34 -6.32 27.86
C VAL A 428 16.52 -6.02 29.34
N VAL A 429 16.81 -7.03 30.14
CA VAL A 429 16.90 -6.92 31.60
C VAL A 429 18.37 -6.87 32.04
N VAL A 430 18.80 -5.71 32.51
CA VAL A 430 20.14 -5.46 33.09
C VAL A 430 19.97 -4.73 34.41
N PRO A 431 19.90 -5.44 35.55
CA PRO A 431 19.58 -4.84 36.84
C PRO A 431 20.47 -3.63 37.19
N PRO A 432 19.90 -2.53 37.72
CA PRO A 432 18.49 -2.36 38.10
C PRO A 432 17.59 -1.87 36.95
N TYR A 433 17.99 -1.96 35.68
CA TYR A 433 17.22 -1.41 34.56
C TYR A 433 16.60 -2.50 33.66
N VAL A 434 15.46 -2.16 33.05
CA VAL A 434 14.85 -2.90 31.94
C VAL A 434 14.70 -1.94 30.77
N ALA A 435 15.34 -2.24 29.64
CA ALA A 435 15.24 -1.47 28.42
C ALA A 435 14.23 -2.10 27.45
N PHE A 436 13.31 -1.31 26.89
CA PHE A 436 12.27 -1.75 25.97
C PHE A 436 12.50 -1.14 24.58
N ALA A 437 12.37 -1.96 23.54
CA ALA A 437 12.23 -1.53 22.16
C ALA A 437 10.75 -1.58 21.78
N ILE A 438 10.16 -0.40 21.59
CA ILE A 438 8.75 -0.20 21.31
C ILE A 438 8.62 0.15 19.83
N ARG A 439 7.65 -0.47 19.17
CA ARG A 439 7.36 -0.25 17.75
C ARG A 439 5.88 0.09 17.57
N PRO A 440 5.49 1.37 17.69
CA PRO A 440 4.09 1.78 17.61
C PRO A 440 3.49 1.58 16.22
N ASN A 441 4.29 1.79 15.18
CA ASN A 441 3.90 1.70 13.78
C ASN A 441 5.05 1.12 12.94
N PRO A 442 4.77 0.56 11.76
CA PRO A 442 5.82 0.14 10.84
C PRO A 442 6.79 1.26 10.46
N GLY A 443 8.08 1.00 10.67
CA GLY A 443 9.19 1.93 10.45
C GLY A 443 9.48 2.89 11.60
N PHE A 444 8.75 2.79 12.72
CA PHE A 444 8.93 3.69 13.86
C PHE A 444 9.35 2.92 15.10
N TRP A 445 10.54 3.23 15.61
CA TRP A 445 11.12 2.64 16.82
C TRP A 445 11.35 3.68 17.90
N GLU A 446 10.96 3.33 19.12
CA GLU A 446 11.26 4.09 20.32
C GLU A 446 11.95 3.19 21.34
N PHE A 447 12.94 3.74 22.04
CA PHE A 447 13.67 3.02 23.06
C PHE A 447 13.53 3.71 24.40
N VAL A 448 13.19 2.94 25.43
CA VAL A 448 13.02 3.45 26.80
C VAL A 448 13.71 2.53 27.79
N LYS A 449 14.23 3.06 28.90
CA LYS A 449 14.68 2.28 30.06
C LYS A 449 13.81 2.58 31.27
N VAL A 450 13.56 1.55 32.07
CA VAL A 450 12.81 1.62 33.33
C VAL A 450 13.70 1.09 34.45
N ASN A 451 13.79 1.82 35.55
CA ASN A 451 14.51 1.38 36.75
C ASN A 451 13.61 0.49 37.62
N SER A 452 13.99 -0.74 37.92
CA SER A 452 13.21 -1.68 38.71
C SER A 452 13.06 -1.29 40.20
N ASN A 453 13.94 -0.42 40.72
CA ASN A 453 13.94 -0.04 42.13
C ASN A 453 12.96 1.09 42.44
N ASP A 454 12.96 2.14 41.61
CA ASP A 454 12.14 3.34 41.80
C ASP A 454 11.10 3.55 40.69
N LEU A 455 11.11 2.70 39.66
CA LEU A 455 10.20 2.68 38.52
C LEU A 455 10.23 4.00 37.72
N SER A 456 11.33 4.74 37.81
CA SER A 456 11.63 5.86 36.93
C SER A 456 11.88 5.39 35.51
N VAL A 457 11.59 6.27 34.56
CA VAL A 457 11.56 5.96 33.13
C VAL A 457 12.31 7.05 32.39
N ASP A 458 13.19 6.65 31.48
CA ASP A 458 13.91 7.57 30.60
C ASP A 458 13.86 7.05 29.16
N GLY A 459 13.60 7.93 28.19
CA GLY A 459 13.88 7.61 26.79
C GLY A 459 15.39 7.52 26.57
N ILE A 460 15.80 6.58 25.73
CA ILE A 460 17.19 6.29 25.42
C ILE A 460 17.40 6.26 23.91
N THR A 461 18.64 6.42 23.46
CA THR A 461 18.96 6.32 22.02
C THR A 461 19.03 4.86 21.57
N ALA A 462 18.99 4.61 20.25
CA ALA A 462 19.26 3.29 19.69
C ALA A 462 20.64 2.76 20.14
N THR A 463 21.66 3.63 20.18
CA THR A 463 22.99 3.31 20.72
C THR A 463 22.92 2.80 22.16
N ASP A 464 22.23 3.52 23.03
CA ASP A 464 22.10 3.13 24.44
C ASP A 464 21.37 1.79 24.58
N TYR A 465 20.28 1.59 23.83
CA TYR A 465 19.54 0.34 23.81
C TYR A 465 20.40 -0.85 23.35
N LEU A 466 21.18 -0.67 22.29
CA LEU A 466 22.10 -1.72 21.80
C LEU A 466 23.20 -2.03 22.84
N LYS A 467 23.74 -1.02 23.53
CA LYS A 467 24.66 -1.24 24.66
C LYS A 467 24.00 -2.05 25.78
N PHE A 468 22.73 -1.79 26.10
CA PHE A 468 21.97 -2.62 27.04
C PHE A 468 21.87 -4.08 26.58
N LYS A 469 21.58 -4.32 25.29
CA LYS A 469 21.59 -5.69 24.72
C LYS A 469 22.97 -6.34 24.85
N GLU A 470 24.02 -5.61 24.53
CA GLU A 470 25.40 -6.09 24.63
C GLU A 470 25.78 -6.45 26.05
N MET A 471 25.36 -5.70 27.08
CA MET A 471 25.66 -6.01 28.48
C MET A 471 25.17 -7.40 28.93
N VAL A 472 24.18 -7.98 28.25
CA VAL A 472 23.70 -9.34 28.51
C VAL A 472 24.73 -10.39 28.08
N VAL A 473 25.53 -10.11 27.03
CA VAL A 473 26.44 -11.08 26.39
C VAL A 473 27.92 -10.73 26.61
N ASP A 474 28.29 -9.46 26.50
CA ASP A 474 29.65 -8.94 26.51
C ASP A 474 29.71 -7.54 27.15
N GLU A 475 29.85 -7.49 28.48
CA GLU A 475 29.87 -6.24 29.25
C GLU A 475 31.11 -5.37 28.93
N THR A 476 32.22 -5.99 28.55
CA THR A 476 33.43 -5.27 28.14
C THR A 476 33.20 -4.49 26.86
N TRP A 477 32.56 -5.13 25.86
CA TRP A 477 32.21 -4.47 24.61
C TRP A 477 31.19 -3.35 24.81
N ALA A 478 30.15 -3.58 25.61
CA ALA A 478 29.10 -2.59 25.86
C ALA A 478 29.62 -1.27 26.46
N LYS A 479 30.74 -1.32 27.17
CA LYS A 479 31.39 -0.17 27.82
C LYS A 479 32.57 0.40 27.03
N ASP A 480 32.93 -0.18 25.89
CA ASP A 480 34.05 0.31 25.08
C ASP A 480 33.63 1.55 24.29
N GLU A 481 34.24 2.69 24.64
CA GLU A 481 34.02 3.97 23.95
C GLU A 481 34.55 3.95 22.50
N ASN A 482 35.43 3.01 22.15
CA ASN A 482 35.98 2.84 20.80
C ASN A 482 35.24 1.78 19.97
N ALA A 483 34.16 1.18 20.49
CA ALA A 483 33.36 0.20 19.76
C ALA A 483 32.77 0.84 18.49
N LEU A 484 33.08 0.25 17.33
CA LEU A 484 32.67 0.76 16.01
C LEU A 484 31.15 0.89 15.90
N GLU A 485 30.67 2.12 15.67
CA GLU A 485 29.30 2.43 15.29
C GLU A 485 29.18 2.64 13.78
N ILE A 486 28.16 2.01 13.20
CA ILE A 486 27.77 2.18 11.82
C ILE A 486 26.48 3.00 11.81
N ASP A 487 26.57 4.19 11.21
CA ASP A 487 25.47 5.12 11.00
C ASP A 487 25.47 5.54 9.52
N LEU A 488 24.55 4.97 8.76
CA LEU A 488 24.42 5.18 7.32
C LEU A 488 23.40 6.27 6.98
N ASP A 489 22.65 6.78 7.97
CA ASP A 489 21.57 7.75 7.72
C ASP A 489 22.07 9.17 7.51
N GLN A 490 23.26 9.50 8.03
CA GLN A 490 23.94 10.78 7.76
C GLN A 490 24.20 11.03 6.27
N TRP A 491 24.12 9.99 5.45
CA TRP A 491 24.34 10.02 4.00
C TRP A 491 23.08 9.74 3.19
N THR A 492 21.92 9.59 3.85
CA THR A 492 20.62 9.45 3.19
C THR A 492 20.15 10.81 2.68
N LEU A 493 19.40 10.81 1.58
CA LEU A 493 18.80 12.02 1.03
C LEU A 493 17.87 12.66 2.08
N ILE A 494 17.92 14.00 2.20
CA ILE A 494 17.19 14.82 3.19
C ILE A 494 15.65 14.64 3.13
N TYR A 495 15.13 14.00 2.08
CA TYR A 495 13.70 13.91 1.79
C TYR A 495 13.21 12.49 2.02
N GLN A 496 12.72 12.25 3.24
CA GLN A 496 12.16 10.98 3.68
C GLN A 496 10.63 11.09 3.82
N HIS A 497 9.96 9.95 3.71
CA HIS A 497 8.55 9.85 4.07
C HIS A 497 8.39 9.64 5.58
N GLU A 498 7.31 10.18 6.15
CA GLU A 498 6.92 9.93 7.54
C GLU A 498 5.61 9.11 7.63
N LEU A 499 5.08 8.63 6.49
CA LEU A 499 3.84 7.86 6.43
C LEU A 499 4.11 6.41 6.10
N SER A 500 3.73 5.46 6.96
CA SER A 500 3.91 4.03 6.73
C SER A 500 3.26 3.53 5.43
N SER A 501 2.21 4.21 4.94
CA SER A 501 1.54 3.90 3.66
C SER A 501 2.40 4.16 2.41
N SER A 502 3.51 4.89 2.54
CA SER A 502 4.44 5.20 1.45
C SER A 502 5.56 4.16 1.27
N ILE A 503 5.79 3.31 2.28
CA ILE A 503 6.85 2.30 2.27
C ILE A 503 6.64 1.36 1.06
N GLY A 504 7.71 1.10 0.32
CA GLY A 504 7.67 0.25 -0.87
C GLY A 504 7.09 0.91 -2.13
N ASN A 505 6.76 2.20 -2.10
CA ASN A 505 6.30 2.99 -3.25
C ASN A 505 7.36 4.02 -3.72
N GLY A 506 8.64 3.67 -3.58
CA GLY A 506 9.78 4.56 -3.78
C GLY A 506 9.81 5.27 -5.14
N VAL A 507 9.52 4.56 -6.23
CA VAL A 507 9.57 5.13 -7.59
C VAL A 507 8.59 6.28 -7.77
N ASN A 508 7.39 6.20 -7.19
CA ASN A 508 6.39 7.26 -7.27
C ASN A 508 6.87 8.53 -6.55
N PHE A 509 7.52 8.36 -5.41
CA PHE A 509 8.13 9.47 -4.68
C PHE A 509 9.32 10.06 -5.43
N THR A 510 10.20 9.21 -5.95
CA THR A 510 11.31 9.62 -6.80
C THR A 510 10.81 10.44 -7.98
N SER A 511 9.74 10.02 -8.66
CA SER A 511 9.10 10.80 -9.75
C SER A 511 8.63 12.18 -9.28
N LYS A 512 7.91 12.26 -8.14
CA LYS A 512 7.47 13.52 -7.53
C LYS A 512 8.63 14.46 -7.18
N PHE A 513 9.73 13.89 -6.71
CA PHE A 513 10.91 14.69 -6.38
C PHE A 513 11.63 15.17 -7.64
N ILE A 514 11.81 14.30 -8.64
CA ILE A 514 12.39 14.67 -9.92
C ILE A 514 11.59 15.84 -10.52
N THR A 515 10.26 15.76 -10.54
CA THR A 515 9.42 16.83 -11.12
C THR A 515 9.54 18.13 -10.34
N SER A 516 9.57 18.06 -9.00
CA SER A 516 9.80 19.23 -8.16
C SER A 516 11.15 19.88 -8.43
N LYS A 517 12.23 19.08 -8.56
CA LYS A 517 13.58 19.56 -8.86
C LYS A 517 13.67 20.20 -10.24
N LEU A 518 13.08 19.54 -11.25
CA LEU A 518 12.99 20.04 -12.63
C LEU A 518 12.21 21.37 -12.73
N TYR A 519 11.24 21.60 -11.85
CA TYR A 519 10.47 22.85 -11.80
C TYR A 519 11.19 23.97 -11.03
N ALA A 520 11.78 23.65 -9.87
CA ALA A 520 12.26 24.65 -8.92
C ALA A 520 13.69 25.16 -9.17
N GLN A 521 14.59 24.32 -9.70
CA GLN A 521 16.01 24.67 -9.82
C GLN A 521 16.37 25.13 -11.23
N SER A 522 16.86 26.36 -11.36
CA SER A 522 17.41 26.89 -12.62
C SER A 522 18.58 26.03 -13.10
N GLY A 523 18.44 25.42 -14.28
CA GLY A 523 19.44 24.52 -14.88
C GLY A 523 19.19 23.01 -14.68
N SER A 524 18.27 22.60 -13.80
CA SER A 524 17.95 21.17 -13.61
C SER A 524 17.35 20.50 -14.85
N GLN A 525 16.54 21.25 -15.63
CA GLN A 525 16.01 20.78 -16.92
C GLN A 525 17.12 20.46 -17.94
N GLN A 526 18.28 21.11 -17.82
CA GLN A 526 19.42 20.82 -18.69
C GLN A 526 19.96 19.40 -18.42
N LEU A 527 19.92 18.91 -17.19
CA LEU A 527 20.33 17.54 -16.87
C LEU A 527 19.47 16.49 -17.58
N LEU A 528 18.18 16.77 -17.81
CA LEU A 528 17.33 15.89 -18.61
C LEU A 528 17.74 15.91 -20.09
N VAL A 529 18.11 17.07 -20.63
CA VAL A 529 18.62 17.20 -22.00
C VAL A 529 19.96 16.45 -22.14
N ASP A 530 20.86 16.64 -21.19
CA ASP A 530 22.17 15.98 -21.17
C ASP A 530 22.03 14.46 -21.04
N TYR A 531 21.05 14.00 -20.25
CA TYR A 531 20.68 12.59 -20.17
C TYR A 531 20.23 12.05 -21.54
N LEU A 532 19.29 12.72 -22.21
CA LEU A 532 18.80 12.31 -23.53
C LEU A 532 19.90 12.32 -24.60
N LEU A 533 20.81 13.31 -24.57
CA LEU A 533 21.98 13.36 -25.45
C LEU A 533 22.96 12.19 -25.22
N SER A 534 23.05 11.72 -23.97
CA SER A 534 23.97 10.63 -23.60
C SER A 534 23.49 9.25 -24.06
N LEU A 535 22.24 9.13 -24.52
CA LEU A 535 21.66 7.86 -24.94
C LEU A 535 22.29 7.39 -26.25
N ASN A 536 23.08 6.32 -26.15
CA ASN A 536 23.73 5.66 -27.27
C ASN A 536 23.66 4.15 -27.08
N HIS A 537 23.41 3.41 -28.16
CA HIS A 537 23.50 1.95 -28.15
C HIS A 537 24.16 1.46 -29.43
N GLN A 538 25.19 0.62 -29.29
CA GLN A 538 25.98 0.07 -30.41
C GLN A 538 26.52 1.15 -31.39
N GLY A 539 26.85 2.34 -30.89
CA GLY A 539 27.37 3.44 -31.69
C GLY A 539 26.29 4.27 -32.41
N GLU A 540 25.01 3.90 -32.30
CA GLU A 540 23.89 4.73 -32.76
C GLU A 540 23.40 5.66 -31.63
N ASN A 541 23.34 6.96 -31.90
CA ASN A 541 22.72 7.93 -31.00
C ASN A 541 21.19 7.75 -31.01
N LEU A 542 20.56 7.89 -29.85
CA LEU A 542 19.12 7.74 -29.66
C LEU A 542 18.50 9.04 -29.20
N MET A 543 17.20 9.20 -29.45
CA MET A 543 16.39 10.36 -29.07
C MET A 543 16.81 11.67 -29.76
N ILE A 544 17.91 12.30 -29.32
CA ILE A 544 18.35 13.63 -29.79
C ILE A 544 19.86 13.65 -30.07
N ASN A 545 20.31 14.57 -30.91
CA ASN A 545 21.73 14.81 -31.16
C ASN A 545 22.18 16.22 -30.72
N ASP A 546 23.48 16.51 -30.89
CA ASP A 546 24.13 17.74 -30.41
C ASP A 546 23.52 19.04 -30.93
N THR A 547 22.72 19.00 -31.99
CA THR A 547 21.99 20.18 -32.48
C THR A 547 20.93 20.66 -31.47
N LEU A 548 20.38 19.77 -30.63
CA LEU A 548 19.35 20.04 -29.61
C LEU A 548 19.91 20.10 -28.18
N ASN A 549 21.16 20.53 -28.03
CA ASN A 549 21.90 20.49 -26.76
C ASN A 549 21.48 21.47 -25.66
N THR A 550 20.42 22.25 -25.85
CA THR A 550 19.90 23.14 -24.80
C THR A 550 18.39 22.99 -24.69
N VAL A 551 17.87 23.22 -23.47
CA VAL A 551 16.43 23.17 -23.19
C VAL A 551 15.62 24.01 -24.18
N SER A 552 16.08 25.22 -24.51
CA SER A 552 15.38 26.11 -25.44
C SER A 552 15.33 25.58 -26.87
N LYS A 553 16.45 25.01 -27.36
CA LYS A 553 16.51 24.42 -28.71
C LYS A 553 15.62 23.19 -28.80
N LEU A 554 15.72 22.29 -27.82
CA LEU A 554 14.91 21.08 -27.75
C LEU A 554 13.42 21.42 -27.70
N ARG A 555 13.01 22.37 -26.85
CA ARG A 555 11.60 22.78 -26.75
C ARG A 555 11.05 23.34 -28.06
N ALA A 556 11.82 24.18 -28.75
CA ALA A 556 11.42 24.72 -30.05
C ALA A 556 11.26 23.60 -31.10
N ALA A 557 12.20 22.66 -31.15
CA ALA A 557 12.13 21.52 -32.07
C ALA A 557 10.94 20.59 -31.75
N LEU A 558 10.66 20.32 -30.47
CA LEU A 558 9.54 19.46 -30.05
C LEU A 558 8.18 20.04 -30.46
N ILE A 559 8.00 21.36 -30.38
CA ILE A 559 6.76 22.02 -30.83
C ILE A 559 6.53 21.80 -32.33
N VAL A 560 7.58 21.96 -33.13
CA VAL A 560 7.52 21.74 -34.59
C VAL A 560 7.26 20.27 -34.91
N ALA A 561 7.95 19.35 -34.23
CA ALA A 561 7.76 17.92 -34.38
C ALA A 561 6.33 17.49 -34.03
N HIS A 562 5.79 17.96 -32.90
CA HIS A 562 4.44 17.65 -32.46
C HIS A 562 3.37 18.12 -33.48
N ALA A 563 3.50 19.35 -33.98
CA ALA A 563 2.59 19.88 -35.00
C ALA A 563 2.68 19.08 -36.31
N SER A 564 3.89 18.71 -36.74
CA SER A 564 4.09 17.90 -37.94
C SER A 564 3.49 16.50 -37.81
N LEU A 565 3.72 15.82 -36.69
CA LEU A 565 3.18 14.49 -36.44
C LEU A 565 1.65 14.49 -36.34
N SER A 566 1.05 15.56 -35.82
CA SER A 566 -0.41 15.71 -35.74
C SER A 566 -1.09 15.82 -37.11
N SER A 567 -0.34 16.14 -38.17
CA SER A 567 -0.85 16.17 -39.54
C SER A 567 -0.80 14.82 -40.27
N LEU A 568 -0.15 13.81 -39.68
CA LEU A 568 -0.01 12.47 -40.24
C LEU A 568 -1.11 11.53 -39.73
N SER A 569 -1.39 10.46 -40.48
CA SER A 569 -2.20 9.34 -39.96
C SER A 569 -1.49 8.68 -38.77
N ASN A 570 -2.24 8.27 -37.74
CA ASN A 570 -1.70 7.60 -36.54
C ASN A 570 -0.79 6.41 -36.89
N ASP A 571 -1.17 5.61 -37.89
CA ASP A 571 -0.45 4.40 -38.31
C ASP A 571 0.76 4.67 -39.23
N THR A 572 1.08 5.94 -39.54
CA THR A 572 2.19 6.28 -40.44
C THR A 572 3.51 5.76 -39.87
N PRO A 573 4.25 4.87 -40.58
CA PRO A 573 5.50 4.31 -40.05
C PRO A 573 6.60 5.36 -39.89
N TYR A 574 7.44 5.22 -38.86
CA TYR A 574 8.54 6.15 -38.54
C TYR A 574 9.46 6.43 -39.73
N GLN A 575 9.75 5.42 -40.56
CA GLN A 575 10.61 5.55 -41.75
C GLN A 575 10.09 6.59 -42.76
N SER A 576 8.79 6.87 -42.75
CA SER A 576 8.16 7.84 -43.67
C SER A 576 8.49 9.28 -43.30
N PHE A 577 8.85 9.56 -42.05
CA PHE A 577 9.16 10.91 -41.55
C PHE A 577 10.53 11.02 -40.87
N GLU A 578 11.32 9.94 -40.82
CA GLU A 578 12.66 9.88 -40.23
C GLU A 578 13.60 10.97 -40.77
N LEU A 579 13.65 11.18 -42.09
CA LEU A 579 14.57 12.15 -42.69
C LEU A 579 14.29 13.57 -42.20
N ARG A 580 13.02 13.94 -42.08
CA ARG A 580 12.58 15.24 -41.57
C ARG A 580 12.87 15.39 -40.07
N PHE A 581 12.72 14.32 -39.30
CA PHE A 581 13.08 14.28 -37.88
C PHE A 581 14.58 14.52 -37.68
N LYS A 582 15.42 13.85 -38.49
CA LYS A 582 16.87 14.02 -38.47
C LYS A 582 17.30 15.45 -38.81
N GLU A 583 16.66 16.09 -39.78
CA GLU A 583 16.90 17.51 -40.11
C GLU A 583 16.64 18.46 -38.94
N TRP A 584 15.75 18.07 -38.01
CA TRP A 584 15.45 18.84 -36.79
C TRP A 584 16.26 18.42 -35.57
N GLY A 585 17.17 17.45 -35.71
CA GLY A 585 18.01 16.98 -34.62
C GLY A 585 17.46 15.82 -33.80
N PHE A 586 16.38 15.17 -34.26
CA PHE A 586 15.81 13.98 -33.64
C PHE A 586 16.38 12.71 -34.27
N GLU A 587 16.89 11.82 -33.42
CA GLU A 587 17.32 10.48 -33.79
C GLU A 587 16.19 9.45 -33.58
N LYS A 588 16.47 8.16 -33.78
CA LYS A 588 15.49 7.08 -33.57
C LYS A 588 15.15 6.89 -32.08
N GLY A 589 14.04 6.21 -31.79
CA GLY A 589 13.65 5.85 -30.42
C GLY A 589 12.39 6.55 -29.90
N TRP A 590 11.69 7.33 -30.72
CA TRP A 590 10.47 8.05 -30.31
C TRP A 590 9.19 7.21 -30.43
N GLY A 591 9.18 6.24 -31.34
CA GLY A 591 8.01 5.45 -31.71
C GLY A 591 8.19 4.72 -33.03
N ASP A 592 7.48 3.62 -33.21
CA ASP A 592 7.42 2.87 -34.48
C ASP A 592 6.49 3.51 -35.52
N ASN A 593 5.48 4.24 -35.07
CA ASN A 593 4.55 5.01 -35.89
C ASN A 593 4.37 6.46 -35.41
N ALA A 594 3.61 7.25 -36.17
CA ALA A 594 3.38 8.66 -35.88
C ALA A 594 2.62 8.89 -34.57
N GLU A 595 1.65 8.03 -34.22
CA GLU A 595 0.93 8.12 -32.94
C GLU A 595 1.88 7.97 -31.75
N ARG A 596 2.67 6.90 -31.75
CA ARG A 596 3.61 6.61 -30.66
C ARG A 596 4.66 7.70 -30.53
N ALA A 597 5.23 8.14 -31.66
CA ALA A 597 6.18 9.24 -31.69
C ALA A 597 5.56 10.55 -31.16
N ARG A 598 4.31 10.85 -31.55
CA ARG A 598 3.60 12.06 -31.12
C ARG A 598 3.38 12.07 -29.62
N GLU A 599 2.97 10.95 -29.05
CA GLU A 599 2.80 10.82 -27.61
C GLU A 599 4.12 10.99 -26.85
N THR A 600 5.21 10.34 -27.30
CA THR A 600 6.53 10.48 -26.66
C THR A 600 7.04 11.92 -26.71
N VAL A 601 6.89 12.59 -27.86
CA VAL A 601 7.18 14.03 -28.01
C VAL A 601 6.31 14.88 -27.09
N ARG A 602 5.01 14.58 -26.98
CA ARG A 602 4.07 15.28 -26.10
C ARG A 602 4.48 15.16 -24.64
N PHE A 603 4.78 13.95 -24.16
CA PHE A 603 5.20 13.73 -22.77
C PHE A 603 6.47 14.52 -22.44
N LEU A 604 7.49 14.49 -23.31
CA LEU A 604 8.71 15.26 -23.08
C LEU A 604 8.44 16.77 -23.10
N LEU A 605 7.59 17.24 -24.00
CA LEU A 605 7.21 18.65 -24.08
C LEU A 605 6.48 19.11 -22.81
N GLU A 606 5.52 18.32 -22.32
CA GLU A 606 4.79 18.57 -21.07
C GLU A 606 5.74 18.56 -19.87
N VAL A 607 6.63 17.57 -19.76
CA VAL A 607 7.65 17.51 -18.68
C VAL A 607 8.57 18.74 -18.71
N LEU A 608 8.94 19.27 -19.87
CA LEU A 608 9.77 20.47 -19.97
C LEU A 608 9.01 21.78 -19.71
N GLN A 609 7.68 21.79 -19.86
CA GLN A 609 6.83 22.97 -19.65
C GLN A 609 6.26 23.03 -18.23
N ALA A 610 5.67 21.93 -17.77
CA ALA A 610 5.05 21.75 -16.47
C ALA A 610 5.29 20.30 -16.00
N PRO A 611 6.45 20.01 -15.38
CA PRO A 611 6.76 18.66 -14.92
C PRO A 611 5.75 18.13 -13.91
N ASP A 612 5.13 16.99 -14.21
CA ASP A 612 4.30 16.22 -13.29
C ASP A 612 4.72 14.74 -13.25
N PRO A 613 4.45 14.03 -12.14
CA PRO A 613 4.95 12.66 -11.94
C PRO A 613 4.41 11.68 -12.96
N THR A 614 3.15 11.84 -13.36
CA THR A 614 2.46 10.92 -14.27
C THR A 614 3.09 10.97 -15.66
N ASN A 615 3.29 12.16 -16.20
CA ASN A 615 3.93 12.33 -17.50
C ASN A 615 5.42 11.99 -17.47
N LEU A 616 6.11 12.23 -16.34
CA LEU A 616 7.50 11.79 -16.18
C LEU A 616 7.61 10.27 -16.24
N GLU A 617 6.78 9.54 -15.47
CA GLU A 617 6.76 8.08 -15.50
C GLU A 617 6.37 7.55 -16.89
N ALA A 618 5.37 8.16 -17.53
CA ALA A 618 4.99 7.81 -18.90
C ALA A 618 6.13 8.02 -19.90
N LEU A 619 6.88 9.13 -19.78
CA LEU A 619 8.07 9.39 -20.60
C LEU A 619 9.16 8.34 -20.36
N PHE A 620 9.55 8.10 -19.11
CA PHE A 620 10.62 7.16 -18.77
C PHE A 620 10.24 5.70 -19.05
N SER A 621 8.96 5.36 -19.12
CA SER A 621 8.52 4.04 -19.62
C SER A 621 8.79 3.83 -21.12
N ARG A 622 9.02 4.93 -21.86
CA ARG A 622 9.18 4.94 -23.32
C ARG A 622 10.61 5.20 -23.77
N ILE A 623 11.41 5.88 -22.96
CA ILE A 623 12.82 6.14 -23.29
C ILE A 623 13.56 4.80 -23.44
N PRO A 624 14.19 4.53 -24.60
CA PRO A 624 14.92 3.30 -24.84
C PRO A 624 16.33 3.39 -24.24
N SER A 625 16.44 3.20 -22.93
CA SER A 625 17.71 3.27 -22.17
C SER A 625 18.21 1.93 -21.64
N ILE A 626 17.42 0.86 -21.72
CA ILE A 626 17.80 -0.48 -21.23
C ILE A 626 17.66 -1.49 -22.37
N PHE A 627 18.75 -2.17 -22.69
CA PHE A 627 18.85 -3.24 -23.67
C PHE A 627 19.62 -4.45 -23.11
N ASN A 628 20.69 -4.18 -22.37
CA ASN A 628 21.60 -5.16 -21.78
C ASN A 628 21.39 -5.24 -20.26
N VAL A 629 20.90 -6.38 -19.76
CA VAL A 629 20.61 -6.62 -18.34
C VAL A 629 21.46 -7.76 -17.80
N VAL A 630 22.07 -7.58 -16.64
CA VAL A 630 22.83 -8.64 -15.95
C VAL A 630 22.18 -8.96 -14.61
N LEU A 631 21.89 -10.23 -14.37
CA LEU A 631 21.38 -10.75 -13.10
C LEU A 631 22.46 -11.58 -12.42
N PHE A 632 22.82 -11.27 -11.18
CA PHE A 632 23.77 -12.08 -10.40
C PHE A 632 23.02 -13.01 -9.45
N SER A 633 23.26 -14.33 -9.57
CA SER A 633 22.72 -15.37 -8.69
C SER A 633 23.79 -16.45 -8.49
N ILE A 634 24.69 -16.25 -7.52
CA ILE A 634 26.00 -16.93 -7.50
C ILE A 634 25.93 -18.35 -6.92
N HIS A 635 25.36 -18.54 -5.73
CA HIS A 635 25.29 -19.83 -5.05
C HIS A 635 24.35 -20.84 -5.72
N GLY A 636 24.38 -22.08 -5.20
CA GLY A 636 23.47 -23.15 -5.60
C GLY A 636 23.82 -23.79 -6.95
N TYR A 637 22.97 -24.73 -7.37
CA TYR A 637 23.03 -25.38 -8.67
C TYR A 637 22.12 -24.64 -9.64
N PHE A 638 22.57 -23.50 -10.16
CA PHE A 638 21.73 -22.71 -11.07
C PHE A 638 21.65 -23.38 -12.46
N GLY A 639 20.44 -23.79 -12.86
CA GLY A 639 20.17 -24.45 -14.14
C GLY A 639 18.68 -24.68 -14.38
N GLN A 640 18.32 -25.16 -15.56
CA GLN A 640 16.93 -25.26 -16.02
C GLN A 640 16.31 -26.65 -15.88
N SER A 641 17.12 -27.66 -15.53
CA SER A 641 16.68 -29.06 -15.42
C SER A 641 17.55 -29.83 -14.42
N ASN A 642 16.94 -30.76 -13.68
CA ASN A 642 17.59 -31.63 -12.68
C ASN A 642 18.32 -30.89 -11.54
N VAL A 643 17.93 -29.66 -11.22
CA VAL A 643 18.57 -28.87 -10.16
C VAL A 643 17.69 -28.54 -8.95
N LEU A 644 16.37 -28.44 -9.13
CA LEU A 644 15.45 -28.09 -8.04
C LEU A 644 15.49 -29.17 -6.95
N GLY A 645 15.64 -28.74 -5.69
CA GLY A 645 15.79 -29.64 -4.54
C GLY A 645 17.23 -30.03 -4.22
N LEU A 646 18.22 -29.67 -5.05
CA LEU A 646 19.63 -29.73 -4.66
C LEU A 646 19.96 -28.67 -3.60
N PRO A 647 21.05 -28.83 -2.82
CA PRO A 647 21.45 -27.86 -1.80
C PRO A 647 21.51 -26.43 -2.35
N ASP A 648 20.98 -25.48 -1.58
CA ASP A 648 20.88 -24.06 -1.92
C ASP A 648 20.18 -23.77 -3.25
N THR A 649 19.33 -24.68 -3.75
CA THR A 649 18.68 -24.56 -5.06
C THR A 649 17.17 -24.70 -4.92
N GLY A 650 16.46 -23.57 -4.99
CA GLY A 650 15.01 -23.53 -4.75
C GLY A 650 14.32 -22.39 -5.49
N GLY A 651 13.38 -21.72 -4.81
CA GLY A 651 12.51 -20.69 -5.38
C GLY A 651 13.24 -19.53 -6.07
N GLN A 652 14.45 -19.17 -5.62
CA GLN A 652 15.28 -18.15 -6.28
C GLN A 652 15.61 -18.51 -7.74
N VAL A 653 15.91 -19.77 -8.05
CA VAL A 653 16.21 -20.19 -9.44
C VAL A 653 14.97 -20.05 -10.31
N VAL A 654 13.81 -20.48 -9.80
CA VAL A 654 12.52 -20.34 -10.51
C VAL A 654 12.20 -18.88 -10.75
N TYR A 655 12.32 -18.04 -9.70
CA TYR A 655 12.08 -16.61 -9.77
C TYR A 655 12.95 -15.94 -10.85
N VAL A 656 14.27 -16.18 -10.84
CA VAL A 656 15.20 -15.56 -11.78
C VAL A 656 14.94 -16.04 -13.21
N LEU A 657 14.65 -17.32 -13.43
CA LEU A 657 14.34 -17.82 -14.77
C LEU A 657 13.05 -17.22 -15.33
N ASP A 658 11.97 -17.17 -14.54
CA ASP A 658 10.70 -16.57 -14.97
C ASP A 658 10.82 -15.05 -15.17
N GLN A 659 11.60 -14.37 -14.31
CA GLN A 659 11.96 -12.96 -14.46
C GLN A 659 12.63 -12.68 -15.80
N VAL A 660 13.61 -13.49 -16.19
CA VAL A 660 14.34 -13.33 -17.47
C VAL A 660 13.39 -13.45 -18.65
N VAL A 661 12.52 -14.46 -18.66
CA VAL A 661 11.55 -14.67 -19.74
C VAL A 661 10.66 -13.43 -19.88
N ALA A 662 10.06 -12.97 -18.79
CA ALA A 662 9.14 -11.84 -18.83
C ALA A 662 9.82 -10.51 -19.15
N MET A 663 11.05 -10.29 -18.66
CA MET A 663 11.82 -9.10 -18.98
C MET A 663 12.25 -9.07 -20.45
N GLU A 664 12.65 -10.21 -21.03
CA GLU A 664 13.01 -10.25 -22.45
C GLU A 664 11.79 -9.98 -23.34
N GLU A 665 10.64 -10.57 -23.02
CA GLU A 665 9.37 -10.30 -23.75
C GLU A 665 9.00 -8.81 -23.71
N GLU A 666 9.06 -8.19 -22.54
CA GLU A 666 8.75 -6.77 -22.37
C GLU A 666 9.79 -5.87 -23.06
N LEU A 667 11.08 -6.19 -22.97
CA LEU A 667 12.14 -5.45 -23.68
C LEU A 667 11.95 -5.53 -25.20
N LEU A 668 11.69 -6.71 -25.75
CA LEU A 668 11.41 -6.90 -27.17
C LEU A 668 10.20 -6.06 -27.62
N GLN A 669 9.15 -6.03 -26.79
CA GLN A 669 7.97 -5.21 -27.05
C GLN A 669 8.31 -3.71 -27.03
N ARG A 670 9.01 -3.22 -26.00
CA ARG A 670 9.40 -1.81 -25.87
C ARG A 670 10.29 -1.35 -27.02
N ILE A 671 11.33 -2.12 -27.34
CA ILE A 671 12.27 -1.83 -28.43
C ILE A 671 11.49 -1.70 -29.76
N LYS A 672 10.63 -2.67 -30.05
CA LYS A 672 9.79 -2.65 -31.26
C LYS A 672 8.89 -1.41 -31.27
N GLN A 673 8.18 -1.11 -30.18
CA GLN A 673 7.28 0.04 -30.07
C GLN A 673 8.01 1.38 -30.21
N GLN A 674 9.32 1.46 -29.94
CA GLN A 674 10.11 2.68 -30.16
C GLN A 674 10.72 2.78 -31.57
N GLY A 675 10.33 1.88 -32.49
CA GLY A 675 10.82 1.86 -33.87
C GLY A 675 12.27 1.39 -33.99
N LEU A 676 12.74 0.61 -32.99
CA LEU A 676 14.10 0.09 -32.94
C LEU A 676 14.11 -1.41 -33.27
N ASN A 677 15.26 -1.89 -33.76
CA ASN A 677 15.47 -3.31 -34.13
C ASN A 677 16.60 -3.96 -33.34
N PHE A 678 17.00 -3.37 -32.21
CA PHE A 678 18.04 -3.93 -31.34
C PHE A 678 17.58 -5.24 -30.71
N LYS A 679 18.55 -6.11 -30.42
CA LYS A 679 18.30 -7.38 -29.75
C LYS A 679 18.64 -7.18 -28.27
N PRO A 680 17.67 -7.22 -27.35
CA PRO A 680 17.99 -7.14 -25.92
C PRO A 680 18.79 -8.37 -25.52
N GLN A 681 19.69 -8.23 -24.54
CA GLN A 681 20.43 -9.35 -23.98
C GLN A 681 20.26 -9.38 -22.46
N ILE A 682 19.88 -10.54 -21.92
CA ILE A 682 19.86 -10.77 -20.48
C ILE A 682 20.83 -11.89 -20.13
N LEU A 683 21.80 -11.59 -19.25
CA LEU A 683 22.77 -12.57 -18.76
C LEU A 683 22.52 -12.88 -17.29
N VAL A 684 22.27 -14.15 -16.98
CA VAL A 684 22.27 -14.65 -15.60
C VAL A 684 23.65 -15.15 -15.26
N VAL A 685 24.39 -14.41 -14.43
CA VAL A 685 25.74 -14.75 -14.01
C VAL A 685 25.70 -15.57 -12.72
N THR A 686 26.28 -16.76 -12.79
CA THR A 686 26.29 -17.74 -11.70
C THR A 686 27.62 -18.51 -11.66
N ARG A 687 27.80 -19.38 -10.67
CA ARG A 687 29.00 -20.18 -10.52
C ARG A 687 29.05 -21.34 -11.52
N LEU A 688 30.22 -21.56 -12.12
CA LEU A 688 30.55 -22.78 -12.86
C LEU A 688 30.90 -23.91 -11.87
N LEU A 689 30.23 -25.06 -12.00
CA LEU A 689 30.46 -26.27 -11.22
C LEU A 689 30.94 -27.41 -12.13
N PRO A 690 32.26 -27.58 -12.34
CA PRO A 690 32.81 -28.55 -13.29
C PRO A 690 32.39 -30.01 -13.03
N ASP A 691 32.21 -30.38 -11.76
CA ASP A 691 31.97 -31.76 -11.34
C ASP A 691 30.48 -32.09 -11.12
N ALA A 692 29.57 -31.15 -11.39
CA ALA A 692 28.13 -31.33 -11.25
C ALA A 692 27.58 -32.22 -12.40
N LYS A 693 27.68 -33.54 -12.23
CA LYS A 693 27.15 -34.54 -13.18
C LYS A 693 25.61 -34.60 -13.11
N GLY A 694 24.96 -34.80 -14.26
CA GLY A 694 23.50 -34.90 -14.36
C GLY A 694 22.76 -33.56 -14.51
N THR A 695 23.48 -32.44 -14.37
CA THR A 695 23.00 -31.07 -14.61
C THR A 695 23.81 -30.42 -15.72
N LYS A 696 23.43 -29.20 -16.12
CA LYS A 696 24.21 -28.36 -17.06
C LYS A 696 25.09 -27.33 -16.33
N CYS A 697 25.27 -27.44 -15.01
CA CYS A 697 26.03 -26.47 -14.22
C CYS A 697 27.54 -26.43 -14.55
N ASN A 698 28.03 -27.41 -15.31
CA ASN A 698 29.38 -27.48 -15.86
C ASN A 698 29.54 -26.79 -17.23
N GLN A 699 28.46 -26.26 -17.82
CA GLN A 699 28.49 -25.55 -19.10
C GLN A 699 28.67 -24.04 -18.87
N VAL A 700 29.68 -23.46 -19.50
CA VAL A 700 30.02 -22.03 -19.36
C VAL A 700 28.90 -21.11 -19.83
N LEU A 701 28.19 -21.47 -20.90
CA LEU A 701 27.09 -20.69 -21.46
C LEU A 701 25.91 -21.62 -21.77
N GLU A 702 24.71 -21.24 -21.36
CA GLU A 702 23.48 -22.00 -21.61
C GLU A 702 22.33 -21.04 -22.00
N PRO A 703 21.68 -21.21 -23.17
CA PRO A 703 20.50 -20.41 -23.51
C PRO A 703 19.34 -20.64 -22.54
N VAL A 704 18.63 -19.57 -22.17
CA VAL A 704 17.42 -19.68 -21.33
C VAL A 704 16.24 -20.14 -22.19
N LEU A 705 15.50 -21.14 -21.72
CA LEU A 705 14.32 -21.68 -22.40
C LEU A 705 13.24 -20.60 -22.53
N ASN A 706 12.48 -20.66 -23.61
CA ASN A 706 11.44 -19.66 -23.95
C ASN A 706 11.97 -18.23 -24.16
N THR A 707 13.28 -18.06 -24.35
CA THR A 707 13.91 -16.78 -24.72
C THR A 707 14.65 -16.90 -26.04
N LYS A 708 14.93 -15.76 -26.68
CA LYS A 708 15.65 -15.67 -27.96
C LYS A 708 17.09 -15.22 -27.81
N HIS A 709 17.39 -14.41 -26.80
CA HIS A 709 18.64 -13.68 -26.66
C HIS A 709 19.25 -13.79 -25.25
N SER A 710 18.57 -14.45 -24.31
CA SER A 710 18.99 -14.54 -22.92
C SER A 710 19.77 -15.82 -22.62
N HIS A 711 20.81 -15.70 -21.77
CA HIS A 711 21.75 -16.78 -21.48
C HIS A 711 22.14 -16.82 -20.00
N ILE A 712 22.46 -18.02 -19.52
CA ILE A 712 23.13 -18.26 -18.24
C ILE A 712 24.64 -18.29 -18.51
N LEU A 713 25.39 -17.37 -17.89
CA LEU A 713 26.84 -17.32 -17.92
C LEU A 713 27.42 -17.88 -16.61
N ARG A 714 28.23 -18.92 -16.72
CA ARG A 714 28.88 -19.56 -15.57
C ARG A 714 30.36 -19.21 -15.49
N VAL A 715 30.77 -18.64 -14.36
CA VAL A 715 32.17 -18.28 -14.08
C VAL A 715 32.70 -19.15 -12.93
N PRO A 716 33.89 -19.75 -13.04
CA PRO A 716 34.43 -20.58 -11.97
C PRO A 716 34.92 -19.72 -10.80
N PHE A 717 34.77 -20.27 -9.59
CA PHE A 717 35.57 -19.80 -8.46
C PHE A 717 37.02 -20.19 -8.63
N ARG A 718 37.91 -19.33 -8.10
CA ARG A 718 39.35 -19.52 -8.17
C ARG A 718 39.96 -19.40 -6.77
N THR A 719 40.91 -20.29 -6.49
CA THR A 719 41.82 -20.26 -5.34
C THR A 719 43.24 -20.10 -5.85
N GLU A 720 44.21 -20.00 -4.94
CA GLU A 720 45.65 -20.02 -5.30
C GLU A 720 46.04 -21.31 -6.06
N GLU A 721 45.33 -22.42 -5.83
CA GLU A 721 45.54 -23.73 -6.47
C GLU A 721 44.87 -23.87 -7.84
N GLY A 722 44.06 -22.89 -8.27
CA GLY A 722 43.38 -22.90 -9.57
C GLY A 722 41.86 -22.82 -9.47
N VAL A 723 41.14 -23.51 -10.36
CA VAL A 723 39.67 -23.49 -10.38
C VAL A 723 39.11 -24.43 -9.32
N LEU A 724 38.28 -23.91 -8.42
CA LEU A 724 37.61 -24.70 -7.38
C LEU A 724 36.43 -25.48 -7.97
N ARG A 725 36.53 -26.82 -7.96
CA ARG A 725 35.59 -27.68 -8.69
C ARG A 725 34.38 -28.08 -7.87
N LYS A 726 34.55 -28.35 -6.58
CA LYS A 726 33.47 -28.81 -5.69
C LYS A 726 32.42 -27.72 -5.40
N TRP A 727 31.18 -28.13 -5.15
CA TRP A 727 30.15 -27.22 -4.65
C TRP A 727 30.53 -26.61 -3.29
N VAL A 728 30.08 -25.38 -3.05
CA VAL A 728 30.30 -24.63 -1.80
C VAL A 728 28.94 -24.13 -1.34
N SER A 729 28.66 -24.29 -0.06
CA SER A 729 27.46 -23.76 0.60
C SER A 729 27.40 -22.24 0.46
N ARG A 730 26.20 -21.69 0.36
CA ARG A 730 25.97 -20.24 0.35
C ARG A 730 26.54 -19.54 1.60
N PHE A 731 26.66 -20.25 2.72
CA PHE A 731 27.28 -19.73 3.95
C PHE A 731 28.81 -19.68 3.89
N ASP A 732 29.45 -20.50 3.05
CA ASP A 732 30.91 -20.62 2.98
C ASP A 732 31.51 -19.89 1.76
N ILE A 733 30.70 -19.06 1.09
CA ILE A 733 30.98 -18.57 -0.26
C ILE A 733 31.84 -17.30 -0.30
N TYR A 734 31.90 -16.57 0.82
CA TYR A 734 32.44 -15.21 0.90
C TYR A 734 33.91 -15.05 0.43
N PRO A 735 34.83 -16.01 0.68
CA PRO A 735 36.22 -15.94 0.18
C PRO A 735 36.37 -15.82 -1.33
N TYR A 736 35.37 -16.26 -2.10
CA TYR A 736 35.46 -16.33 -3.55
C TYR A 736 34.82 -15.12 -4.25
N LEU A 737 34.00 -14.33 -3.55
CA LEU A 737 33.14 -13.33 -4.17
C LEU A 737 33.91 -12.13 -4.74
N GLU A 738 34.99 -11.69 -4.10
CA GLU A 738 35.82 -10.59 -4.63
C GLU A 738 36.55 -10.99 -5.92
N ASN A 739 37.07 -12.22 -5.96
CA ASN A 739 37.78 -12.75 -7.13
C ASN A 739 36.82 -13.27 -8.21
N PHE A 740 35.51 -13.27 -7.96
CA PHE A 740 34.48 -13.58 -8.93
C PHE A 740 34.25 -12.39 -9.89
N ASP A 741 35.25 -12.10 -10.70
CA ASP A 741 35.17 -11.03 -11.69
C ASP A 741 34.69 -11.56 -13.05
N ALA A 742 33.42 -11.32 -13.35
CA ALA A 742 32.80 -11.66 -14.64
C ALA A 742 32.84 -10.51 -15.66
N SER A 743 33.39 -9.34 -15.31
CA SER A 743 33.24 -8.11 -16.10
C SER A 743 33.73 -8.23 -17.54
N ALA A 744 34.92 -8.82 -17.76
CA ALA A 744 35.48 -8.99 -19.10
C ALA A 744 34.58 -9.86 -20.00
N LYS A 745 34.07 -10.98 -19.48
CA LYS A 745 33.16 -11.87 -20.23
C LYS A 745 31.79 -11.23 -20.47
N ILE A 746 31.27 -10.48 -19.50
CA ILE A 746 30.01 -9.74 -19.67
C ILE A 746 30.15 -8.75 -20.82
N ILE A 747 31.21 -7.94 -20.83
CA ILE A 747 31.46 -6.94 -21.88
C ILE A 747 31.66 -7.60 -23.24
N GLU A 748 32.38 -8.73 -23.28
CA GLU A 748 32.60 -9.51 -24.50
C GLU A 748 31.29 -10.03 -25.09
N ILE A 749 30.43 -10.65 -24.28
CA ILE A 749 29.18 -11.26 -24.75
C ILE A 749 28.15 -10.19 -25.13
N MET A 750 28.03 -9.13 -24.32
CA MET A 750 27.05 -8.05 -24.54
C MET A 750 27.50 -7.04 -25.61
N GLU A 751 28.74 -7.13 -26.09
CA GLU A 751 29.36 -6.17 -27.01
C GLU A 751 29.27 -4.72 -26.49
N GLY A 752 29.33 -4.56 -25.17
CA GLY A 752 29.03 -3.30 -24.50
C GLY A 752 28.91 -3.46 -22.99
N LYS A 753 28.68 -2.34 -22.29
CA LYS A 753 28.39 -2.36 -20.86
C LYS A 753 26.92 -2.76 -20.63
N PRO A 754 26.59 -3.34 -19.47
CA PRO A 754 25.21 -3.50 -19.07
C PRO A 754 24.57 -2.15 -18.74
N ASP A 755 23.30 -2.01 -19.10
CA ASP A 755 22.47 -0.84 -18.80
C ASP A 755 21.83 -0.96 -17.41
N LEU A 756 21.58 -2.20 -16.96
CA LEU A 756 21.04 -2.53 -15.64
C LEU A 756 21.71 -3.78 -15.06
N ILE A 757 22.08 -3.71 -13.79
CA ILE A 757 22.55 -4.86 -13.01
C ILE A 757 21.58 -5.12 -11.87
N ILE A 758 21.18 -6.37 -11.66
CA ILE A 758 20.35 -6.80 -10.53
C ILE A 758 21.07 -7.90 -9.74
N GLY A 759 21.27 -7.66 -8.45
CA GLY A 759 21.72 -8.70 -7.52
C GLY A 759 20.56 -9.55 -6.99
N ASN A 760 20.82 -10.82 -6.71
CA ASN A 760 19.88 -11.74 -6.06
C ASN A 760 20.55 -12.42 -4.86
N TYR A 761 19.93 -12.33 -3.69
CA TYR A 761 20.43 -12.83 -2.40
C TYR A 761 21.74 -12.16 -1.96
N THR A 762 22.23 -12.43 -0.75
CA THR A 762 23.37 -11.73 -0.16
C THR A 762 24.63 -11.76 -1.05
N ASP A 763 25.00 -12.93 -1.56
CA ASP A 763 26.20 -13.12 -2.38
C ASP A 763 26.08 -12.46 -3.77
N GLY A 764 24.94 -12.64 -4.43
CA GLY A 764 24.64 -11.98 -5.70
C GLY A 764 24.52 -10.46 -5.56
N ASN A 765 23.91 -9.97 -4.48
CA ASN A 765 23.80 -8.54 -4.16
C ASN A 765 25.18 -7.91 -3.93
N LEU A 766 26.06 -8.59 -3.21
CA LEU A 766 27.42 -8.09 -2.98
C LEU A 766 28.22 -8.03 -4.29
N VAL A 767 28.23 -9.12 -5.07
CA VAL A 767 28.94 -9.17 -6.37
C VAL A 767 28.36 -8.12 -7.33
N ALA A 768 27.03 -8.01 -7.41
CA ALA A 768 26.35 -6.98 -8.20
C ALA A 768 26.77 -5.56 -7.78
N SER A 769 26.92 -5.30 -6.47
CA SER A 769 27.38 -4.01 -5.95
C SER A 769 28.80 -3.68 -6.43
N LEU A 770 29.71 -4.64 -6.35
CA LEU A 770 31.10 -4.47 -6.82
C LEU A 770 31.15 -4.24 -8.34
N MET A 771 30.36 -5.02 -9.10
CA MET A 771 30.31 -4.93 -10.56
C MET A 771 29.66 -3.64 -11.05
N ALA A 772 28.57 -3.21 -10.43
CA ALA A 772 27.90 -1.95 -10.77
C ALA A 772 28.79 -0.74 -10.50
N ASN A 773 29.53 -0.73 -9.38
CA ASN A 773 30.52 0.31 -9.10
C ASN A 773 31.64 0.31 -10.16
N LYS A 774 32.18 -0.88 -10.48
CA LYS A 774 33.25 -1.04 -11.48
C LYS A 774 32.84 -0.59 -12.88
N LEU A 775 31.60 -0.89 -13.30
CA LEU A 775 31.11 -0.62 -14.67
C LEU A 775 30.42 0.74 -14.81
N GLY A 776 30.00 1.35 -13.69
CA GLY A 776 29.24 2.61 -13.66
C GLY A 776 27.72 2.42 -13.86
N THR A 777 27.22 1.19 -13.79
CA THR A 777 25.83 0.81 -14.15
C THR A 777 24.85 1.03 -12.98
N THR A 778 23.56 1.21 -13.30
CA THR A 778 22.47 1.28 -12.30
C THR A 778 22.28 -0.08 -11.62
N LEU A 779 22.13 -0.07 -10.30
CA LEU A 779 22.07 -1.27 -9.47
C LEU A 779 20.69 -1.46 -8.80
N GLY A 780 19.99 -2.53 -9.18
CA GLY A 780 18.88 -3.10 -8.41
C GLY A 780 19.34 -4.25 -7.51
N THR A 781 18.68 -4.47 -6.38
CA THR A 781 18.91 -5.67 -5.55
C THR A 781 17.61 -6.33 -5.14
N ILE A 782 17.65 -7.65 -4.99
CA ILE A 782 16.55 -8.50 -4.50
C ILE A 782 17.10 -9.38 -3.40
N ALA A 783 16.60 -9.26 -2.17
CA ALA A 783 17.10 -10.08 -1.07
C ALA A 783 16.68 -11.55 -1.20
N HIS A 784 15.43 -11.82 -1.63
CA HIS A 784 14.74 -13.12 -1.54
C HIS A 784 14.50 -13.60 -0.09
N ALA A 785 15.52 -13.49 0.77
CA ALA A 785 15.44 -13.71 2.20
C ALA A 785 16.60 -12.98 2.89
N LEU A 786 16.37 -12.46 4.09
CA LEU A 786 17.42 -11.98 4.98
C LEU A 786 17.56 -12.95 6.16
N GLU A 787 18.71 -13.62 6.27
CA GLU A 787 18.86 -14.72 7.23
C GLU A 787 18.79 -14.25 8.70
N LYS A 788 19.05 -12.97 8.98
CA LYS A 788 18.95 -12.41 10.34
C LYS A 788 17.57 -12.60 10.99
N THR A 789 16.50 -12.54 10.22
CA THR A 789 15.13 -12.78 10.72
C THR A 789 14.74 -14.24 10.78
N LYS A 790 15.44 -15.11 10.02
CA LYS A 790 15.19 -16.55 9.99
C LYS A 790 15.91 -17.31 11.10
N TYR A 791 17.02 -16.76 11.59
CA TYR A 791 17.77 -17.30 12.72
C TYR A 791 17.65 -16.34 13.89
N GLU A 792 16.77 -16.68 14.84
CA GLU A 792 16.51 -15.85 16.02
C GLU A 792 17.78 -15.59 16.83
N ASP A 793 17.96 -14.34 17.27
CA ASP A 793 19.14 -13.85 17.99
C ASP A 793 20.46 -14.08 17.25
N SER A 794 20.45 -14.34 15.94
CA SER A 794 21.68 -14.63 15.20
C SER A 794 22.68 -13.49 15.21
N ASP A 795 22.22 -12.26 15.44
CA ASP A 795 23.04 -11.07 15.66
C ASP A 795 23.71 -11.08 17.05
N MET A 796 22.96 -11.32 18.13
CA MET A 796 23.50 -11.38 19.50
C MET A 796 24.37 -12.62 19.74
N LYS A 797 24.00 -13.76 19.15
CA LYS A 797 24.67 -15.06 19.28
C LYS A 797 25.64 -15.34 18.13
N TRP A 798 25.97 -14.33 17.32
CA TRP A 798 26.74 -14.49 16.10
C TRP A 798 28.04 -15.27 16.33
N LYS A 799 28.82 -14.97 17.38
CA LYS A 799 30.09 -15.66 17.70
C LYS A 799 29.94 -17.20 17.81
N GLN A 800 28.80 -17.70 18.28
CA GLN A 800 28.53 -19.13 18.41
C GLN A 800 28.10 -19.77 17.09
N LEU A 801 27.43 -18.99 16.25
CA LEU A 801 26.86 -19.41 14.96
C LEU A 801 27.86 -19.23 13.80
N ASP A 802 28.81 -18.32 13.94
CA ASP A 802 29.75 -17.91 12.90
C ASP A 802 30.62 -19.06 12.38
N PRO A 803 31.13 -20.00 13.20
CA PRO A 803 31.89 -21.15 12.68
C PRO A 803 31.11 -22.07 11.73
N LYS A 804 29.77 -21.98 11.70
CA LYS A 804 28.90 -22.79 10.85
C LYS A 804 28.23 -22.00 9.72
N TYR A 805 27.80 -20.77 10.01
CA TYR A 805 26.97 -19.98 9.08
C TYR A 805 27.65 -18.72 8.57
N HIS A 806 28.78 -18.31 9.18
CA HIS A 806 29.52 -17.10 8.81
C HIS A 806 28.64 -15.84 8.73
N PHE A 807 27.74 -15.68 9.70
CA PHE A 807 26.80 -14.55 9.75
C PHE A 807 27.49 -13.19 9.87
N SER A 808 28.70 -13.13 10.44
CA SER A 808 29.49 -11.89 10.42
C SER A 808 29.73 -11.40 8.99
N CYS A 809 30.15 -12.30 8.08
CA CYS A 809 30.33 -11.99 6.67
C CYS A 809 28.98 -11.68 6.01
N GLN A 810 27.95 -12.49 6.29
CA GLN A 810 26.64 -12.35 5.65
C GLN A 810 26.00 -10.99 5.96
N PHE A 811 25.84 -10.65 7.24
CA PHE A 811 25.18 -9.41 7.64
C PHE A 811 25.98 -8.19 7.21
N THR A 812 27.33 -8.27 7.22
CA THR A 812 28.18 -7.22 6.65
C THR A 812 27.92 -7.05 5.14
N ALA A 813 27.82 -8.14 4.39
CA ALA A 813 27.54 -8.12 2.95
C ALA A 813 26.13 -7.58 2.64
N ASP A 814 25.13 -7.98 3.42
CA ASP A 814 23.76 -7.45 3.31
C ASP A 814 23.73 -5.93 3.52
N MET A 815 24.39 -5.45 4.58
CA MET A 815 24.51 -4.03 4.91
C MET A 815 25.16 -3.21 3.79
N ILE A 816 26.25 -3.74 3.21
CA ILE A 816 26.96 -3.13 2.09
C ILE A 816 26.06 -3.07 0.85
N ALA A 817 25.40 -4.17 0.50
CA ALA A 817 24.63 -4.25 -0.73
C ALA A 817 23.31 -3.45 -0.68
N MET A 818 22.57 -3.49 0.44
CA MET A 818 21.34 -2.70 0.58
C MET A 818 21.61 -1.19 0.50
N ASN A 819 22.79 -0.75 0.97
CA ASN A 819 23.18 0.66 0.92
C ASN A 819 23.85 1.08 -0.39
N SER A 820 24.42 0.13 -1.14
CA SER A 820 24.97 0.37 -2.49
C SER A 820 23.89 0.47 -3.56
N ALA A 821 22.74 -0.20 -3.35
CA ALA A 821 21.64 -0.26 -4.30
C ALA A 821 21.07 1.12 -4.65
N ASP A 822 20.85 1.34 -5.95
CA ASP A 822 20.08 2.48 -6.48
C ASP A 822 18.59 2.30 -6.15
N PHE A 823 18.10 1.07 -6.25
CA PHE A 823 16.76 0.67 -5.83
C PHE A 823 16.74 -0.79 -5.34
N ILE A 824 15.80 -1.10 -4.46
CA ILE A 824 15.58 -2.42 -3.88
C ILE A 824 14.20 -2.90 -4.31
N ILE A 825 14.12 -4.12 -4.82
CA ILE A 825 12.86 -4.77 -5.16
C ILE A 825 12.52 -5.77 -4.06
N THR A 826 11.31 -5.65 -3.51
CA THR A 826 10.73 -6.64 -2.61
C THR A 826 9.46 -7.23 -3.22
N SER A 827 9.10 -8.43 -2.77
CA SER A 827 7.89 -9.09 -3.23
C SER A 827 6.64 -8.57 -2.51
N THR A 828 6.80 -8.11 -1.26
CA THR A 828 5.72 -7.68 -0.35
C THR A 828 6.14 -6.47 0.49
N PHE A 829 5.15 -5.80 1.08
CA PHE A 829 5.36 -4.78 2.11
C PHE A 829 5.94 -5.40 3.38
N GLN A 830 5.48 -6.60 3.75
CA GLN A 830 5.97 -7.38 4.90
C GLN A 830 7.48 -7.59 4.85
N GLU A 831 8.06 -7.82 3.68
CA GLU A 831 9.50 -7.97 3.51
C GLU A 831 10.26 -6.69 3.94
N ILE A 832 9.67 -5.51 3.70
CA ILE A 832 10.26 -4.22 4.07
C ILE A 832 10.00 -3.89 5.54
N ALA A 833 8.72 -3.69 5.89
CA ALA A 833 8.28 -3.12 7.17
C ALA A 833 7.26 -4.01 7.91
N GLY A 834 7.15 -5.28 7.53
CA GLY A 834 6.41 -6.25 8.32
C GLY A 834 4.92 -5.98 8.39
N SER A 835 4.32 -6.30 9.54
CA SER A 835 2.93 -6.04 9.86
C SER A 835 2.84 -4.95 10.94
N LYS A 836 1.63 -4.67 11.41
CA LYS A 836 1.44 -3.79 12.58
C LYS A 836 2.18 -4.34 13.81
N ASP A 837 2.14 -5.65 13.99
CA ASP A 837 2.59 -6.29 15.23
C ASP A 837 4.02 -6.83 15.15
N ARG A 838 4.53 -7.09 13.93
CA ARG A 838 5.87 -7.68 13.71
C ARG A 838 6.72 -6.84 12.75
N PRO A 839 8.01 -6.60 13.05
CA PRO A 839 8.89 -5.86 12.16
C PRO A 839 9.18 -6.61 10.85
N GLY A 840 9.48 -5.84 9.80
CA GLY A 840 9.87 -6.38 8.51
C GLY A 840 11.28 -6.97 8.48
N GLN A 841 11.61 -7.65 7.39
CA GLN A 841 12.95 -8.24 7.24
C GLN A 841 14.00 -7.15 7.13
N TYR A 842 13.80 -6.16 6.24
CA TYR A 842 14.69 -5.01 6.13
C TYR A 842 14.64 -4.12 7.38
N GLU A 843 13.46 -3.84 7.93
CA GLU A 843 13.30 -3.07 9.18
C GLU A 843 14.13 -3.64 10.33
N SER A 844 14.25 -4.96 10.43
CA SER A 844 15.09 -5.57 11.47
C SER A 844 16.59 -5.23 11.35
N HIS A 845 17.04 -4.70 10.21
CA HIS A 845 18.41 -4.25 9.96
C HIS A 845 18.60 -2.74 10.20
N GLU A 846 17.55 -2.04 10.66
CA GLU A 846 17.61 -0.62 11.00
C GLU A 846 18.56 -0.38 12.17
N ALA A 847 18.38 -1.09 13.29
CA ALA A 847 19.26 -1.04 14.45
C ALA A 847 19.52 -2.43 15.02
N PHE A 848 20.78 -2.86 15.05
CA PHE A 848 21.20 -4.15 15.62
C PHE A 848 22.68 -4.14 16.01
N THR A 849 23.14 -5.18 16.72
CA THR A 849 24.53 -5.27 17.16
C THR A 849 25.09 -6.67 17.01
N LEU A 850 26.38 -6.75 16.67
CA LEU A 850 27.20 -7.96 16.71
C LEU A 850 28.23 -7.77 17.84
N PRO A 851 27.92 -8.18 19.09
CA PRO A 851 28.77 -7.87 20.23
C PRO A 851 30.21 -8.33 20.03
N GLY A 852 31.17 -7.42 20.22
CA GLY A 852 32.59 -7.64 19.97
C GLY A 852 33.05 -7.45 18.52
N LEU A 853 32.19 -6.96 17.62
CA LEU A 853 32.53 -6.69 16.22
C LEU A 853 32.18 -5.26 15.80
N TYR A 854 30.89 -4.92 15.73
CA TYR A 854 30.39 -3.56 15.48
C TYR A 854 28.92 -3.43 15.90
N ARG A 855 28.45 -2.18 15.95
CA ARG A 855 27.08 -1.81 16.31
C ARG A 855 26.48 -1.02 15.15
N VAL A 856 25.30 -1.40 14.69
CA VAL A 856 24.57 -0.69 13.63
C VAL A 856 23.49 0.14 14.29
N VAL A 857 23.71 1.45 14.35
CA VAL A 857 22.80 2.40 14.99
C VAL A 857 21.73 2.87 14.01
N SER A 858 22.12 3.05 12.75
CA SER A 858 21.21 3.23 11.63
C SER A 858 21.76 2.54 10.38
N GLY A 859 21.18 1.40 10.05
CA GLY A 859 21.61 0.54 8.96
C GLY A 859 20.85 0.75 7.66
N ILE A 860 19.53 0.79 7.77
CA ILE A 860 18.62 0.98 6.65
C ILE A 860 17.36 1.68 7.15
N ASN A 861 16.81 2.55 6.32
CA ASN A 861 15.55 3.23 6.61
C ASN A 861 14.47 2.68 5.68
N VAL A 862 13.40 2.11 6.24
CA VAL A 862 12.30 1.54 5.44
C VAL A 862 11.52 2.58 4.63
N PHE A 863 11.63 3.86 4.97
CA PHE A 863 11.08 4.99 4.21
C PHE A 863 11.99 5.47 3.08
N ASP A 864 13.17 4.89 2.90
CA ASP A 864 14.08 5.26 1.81
C ASP A 864 13.37 5.01 0.46
N PRO A 865 13.31 6.01 -0.43
CA PRO A 865 12.63 5.89 -1.71
C PRO A 865 13.32 4.91 -2.66
N LYS A 866 14.39 4.22 -2.27
CA LYS A 866 14.92 3.07 -3.01
C LYS A 866 14.02 1.83 -2.92
N PHE A 867 13.19 1.70 -1.88
CA PHE A 867 12.34 0.52 -1.70
C PHE A 867 11.13 0.51 -2.63
N ASN A 868 10.96 -0.58 -3.38
CA ASN A 868 9.88 -0.75 -4.32
C ASN A 868 9.29 -2.17 -4.27
N ILE A 869 7.96 -2.26 -4.22
CA ILE A 869 7.25 -3.54 -4.27
C ILE A 869 6.94 -3.90 -5.73
N ALA A 870 7.59 -4.96 -6.21
CA ALA A 870 7.26 -5.62 -7.47
C ALA A 870 7.04 -7.11 -7.19
N SER A 871 5.78 -7.47 -6.96
CA SER A 871 5.40 -8.84 -6.66
C SER A 871 5.53 -9.74 -7.89
N PRO A 872 6.11 -10.96 -7.75
CA PRO A 872 6.20 -11.91 -8.85
C PRO A 872 4.83 -12.50 -9.20
N GLY A 873 4.76 -13.20 -10.33
CA GLY A 873 3.59 -13.96 -10.76
C GLY A 873 3.83 -15.47 -10.79
N ALA A 874 2.88 -16.20 -11.38
CA ALA A 874 3.09 -17.57 -11.82
C ALA A 874 3.13 -17.63 -13.35
N ASP A 875 3.80 -18.66 -13.90
CA ASP A 875 3.85 -18.93 -15.35
C ASP A 875 2.43 -19.20 -15.88
N GLN A 876 1.86 -18.22 -16.60
CA GLN A 876 0.48 -18.29 -17.11
C GLN A 876 0.30 -19.27 -18.28
N THR A 877 1.40 -19.83 -18.80
CA THR A 877 1.33 -20.96 -19.75
C THR A 877 1.09 -22.29 -19.03
N VAL A 878 1.42 -22.36 -17.74
CA VAL A 878 1.28 -23.54 -16.89
C VAL A 878 0.06 -23.42 -15.97
N TYR A 879 -0.07 -22.29 -15.28
CA TYR A 879 -1.14 -22.00 -14.33
C TYR A 879 -2.11 -21.00 -14.96
N PHE A 880 -3.25 -21.52 -15.41
CA PHE A 880 -4.29 -20.75 -16.09
C PHE A 880 -5.68 -21.22 -15.62
N PRO A 881 -6.74 -20.42 -15.82
CA PRO A 881 -8.07 -20.69 -15.29
C PRO A 881 -8.60 -22.08 -15.69
N PHE A 882 -9.20 -22.81 -14.74
CA PHE A 882 -9.79 -24.12 -14.99
C PHE A 882 -10.88 -24.13 -16.09
N THR A 883 -11.49 -22.97 -16.34
CA THR A 883 -12.52 -22.73 -17.36
C THR A 883 -11.98 -22.76 -18.79
N GLU A 884 -10.66 -22.60 -19.00
CA GLU A 884 -10.03 -22.68 -20.31
C GLU A 884 -9.82 -24.13 -20.76
N THR A 885 -10.94 -24.83 -21.00
CA THR A 885 -10.98 -26.27 -21.33
C THR A 885 -10.10 -26.67 -22.52
N GLN A 886 -9.89 -25.78 -23.49
CA GLN A 886 -9.06 -26.01 -24.67
C GLN A 886 -7.55 -26.09 -24.37
N LYS A 887 -7.10 -25.51 -23.25
CA LYS A 887 -5.68 -25.52 -22.84
C LYS A 887 -5.34 -26.64 -21.85
N ARG A 888 -6.35 -27.38 -21.35
CA ARG A 888 -6.19 -28.41 -20.31
C ARG A 888 -5.23 -29.51 -20.74
N PHE A 889 -4.43 -30.00 -19.80
CA PHE A 889 -3.47 -31.08 -20.05
C PHE A 889 -4.13 -32.45 -19.91
N ILE A 890 -5.01 -32.78 -20.86
CA ILE A 890 -5.87 -33.99 -20.85
C ILE A 890 -5.04 -35.28 -20.69
N THR A 891 -3.79 -35.30 -21.16
CA THR A 891 -2.87 -36.43 -21.01
C THR A 891 -2.57 -36.80 -19.55
N PHE A 892 -2.67 -35.86 -18.60
CA PHE A 892 -2.46 -36.13 -17.19
C PHE A 892 -3.71 -36.60 -16.45
N GLN A 893 -4.90 -36.51 -17.06
CA GLN A 893 -6.16 -36.81 -16.39
C GLN A 893 -6.23 -38.23 -15.81
N PRO A 894 -5.81 -39.31 -16.52
CA PRO A 894 -5.79 -40.65 -15.94
C PRO A 894 -4.86 -40.77 -14.72
N ALA A 895 -3.70 -40.10 -14.77
CA ALA A 895 -2.72 -40.09 -13.69
C ALA A 895 -3.20 -39.27 -12.48
N ILE A 896 -4.01 -38.23 -12.70
CA ILE A 896 -4.62 -37.42 -11.63
C ILE A 896 -5.79 -38.17 -10.99
N GLU A 897 -6.63 -38.84 -11.78
CA GLU A 897 -7.72 -39.68 -11.26
C GLU A 897 -7.18 -40.83 -10.39
N GLU A 898 -6.09 -41.47 -10.81
CA GLU A 898 -5.38 -42.46 -10.00
C GLU A 898 -4.85 -41.83 -8.72
N LEU A 899 -4.13 -40.70 -8.83
CA LEU A 899 -3.52 -40.01 -7.71
C LEU A 899 -4.56 -39.58 -6.65
N LEU A 900 -5.73 -39.11 -7.06
CA LEU A 900 -6.77 -38.63 -6.14
C LEU A 900 -7.67 -39.74 -5.60
N PHE A 901 -8.07 -40.71 -6.44
CA PHE A 901 -9.23 -41.57 -6.17
C PHE A 901 -8.96 -43.07 -6.18
N SER A 902 -7.71 -43.49 -6.39
CA SER A 902 -7.30 -44.89 -6.21
C SER A 902 -7.46 -45.30 -4.74
N LYS A 903 -7.88 -46.55 -4.51
CA LYS A 903 -7.90 -47.16 -3.17
C LYS A 903 -6.61 -47.90 -2.84
N VAL A 904 -5.66 -47.96 -3.78
CA VAL A 904 -4.36 -48.59 -3.60
C VAL A 904 -3.43 -47.58 -2.94
N GLU A 905 -2.71 -48.02 -1.92
CA GLU A 905 -1.61 -47.26 -1.30
C GLU A 905 -0.29 -47.66 -1.97
N ASN A 906 0.56 -46.69 -2.27
CA ASN A 906 1.85 -46.90 -2.93
C ASN A 906 2.86 -45.80 -2.54
N ASP A 907 3.98 -45.71 -3.27
CA ASP A 907 5.01 -44.70 -3.00
C ASP A 907 4.63 -43.26 -3.43
N GLU A 908 3.53 -43.08 -4.19
CA GLU A 908 3.00 -41.76 -4.59
C GLU A 908 1.87 -41.27 -3.67
N HIS A 909 1.08 -42.15 -3.07
CA HIS A 909 -0.06 -41.77 -2.23
C HIS A 909 -0.47 -42.83 -1.20
N ILE A 910 -0.99 -42.36 -0.05
CA ILE A 910 -1.61 -43.18 0.99
C ILE A 910 -2.97 -42.60 1.43
N GLY A 911 -3.79 -43.43 2.08
CA GLY A 911 -5.20 -43.10 2.34
C GLY A 911 -6.05 -43.16 1.08
N TYR A 912 -7.35 -42.86 1.17
CA TYR A 912 -8.26 -42.84 0.03
C TYR A 912 -9.49 -41.99 0.35
N LEU A 913 -10.20 -41.56 -0.70
CA LEU A 913 -11.46 -40.83 -0.58
C LEU A 913 -12.64 -41.77 -0.85
N GLU A 914 -13.49 -42.00 0.17
CA GLU A 914 -14.65 -42.89 0.06
C GLU A 914 -15.76 -42.24 -0.79
N ASP A 915 -16.06 -40.96 -0.53
CA ASP A 915 -17.03 -40.18 -1.28
C ASP A 915 -16.32 -39.26 -2.29
N LYS A 916 -16.31 -39.68 -3.56
CA LYS A 916 -15.67 -38.93 -4.66
C LYS A 916 -16.45 -37.70 -5.10
N THR A 917 -17.70 -37.53 -4.63
CA THR A 917 -18.57 -36.42 -5.03
C THR A 917 -18.38 -35.17 -4.17
N LYS A 918 -17.77 -35.32 -2.99
CA LYS A 918 -17.46 -34.20 -2.12
C LYS A 918 -16.39 -33.29 -2.74
N PRO A 919 -16.53 -31.97 -2.57
CA PRO A 919 -15.45 -31.03 -2.86
C PRO A 919 -14.18 -31.37 -2.07
N ILE A 920 -13.03 -30.95 -2.60
CA ILE A 920 -11.73 -31.22 -2.02
C ILE A 920 -11.14 -29.93 -1.42
N ILE A 921 -10.74 -29.98 -0.17
CA ILE A 921 -9.71 -29.08 0.37
C ILE A 921 -8.36 -29.60 -0.10
N PHE A 922 -7.61 -28.76 -0.80
CA PHE A 922 -6.30 -29.09 -1.34
C PHE A 922 -5.23 -28.23 -0.68
N SER A 923 -4.13 -28.85 -0.28
CA SER A 923 -2.92 -28.13 0.16
C SER A 923 -1.69 -28.79 -0.43
N MET A 924 -0.73 -27.99 -0.88
CA MET A 924 0.54 -28.46 -1.43
C MET A 924 1.67 -27.60 -0.88
N ALA A 925 2.60 -28.23 -0.16
CA ALA A 925 3.77 -27.57 0.39
C ALA A 925 4.86 -28.59 0.75
N ARG A 926 6.04 -28.11 1.13
CA ARG A 926 7.00 -28.96 1.86
C ARG A 926 6.41 -29.34 3.21
N LEU A 927 6.83 -30.48 3.74
CA LEU A 927 6.42 -30.94 5.06
C LEU A 927 7.46 -30.49 6.10
N ASP A 928 7.26 -29.28 6.62
CA ASP A 928 8.04 -28.68 7.70
C ASP A 928 7.09 -28.02 8.72
N THR A 929 7.60 -27.69 9.91
CA THR A 929 6.79 -27.17 11.03
C THR A 929 6.12 -25.84 10.66
N VAL A 930 6.83 -24.96 9.96
CA VAL A 930 6.35 -23.63 9.56
C VAL A 930 5.21 -23.74 8.55
N LYS A 931 5.29 -24.68 7.59
CA LYS A 931 4.21 -24.92 6.61
C LYS A 931 2.95 -25.49 7.23
N ASN A 932 3.05 -26.13 8.40
CA ASN A 932 1.93 -26.49 9.26
C ASN A 932 0.83 -27.33 8.57
N ILE A 933 1.23 -28.24 7.68
CA ILE A 933 0.31 -29.18 7.02
C ILE A 933 -0.31 -30.15 8.05
N THR A 934 0.43 -30.48 9.11
CA THR A 934 -0.11 -31.25 10.25
C THR A 934 -1.19 -30.48 11.00
N GLY A 935 -1.04 -29.16 11.19
CA GLY A 935 -2.07 -28.31 11.81
C GLY A 935 -3.37 -28.33 11.01
N LEU A 936 -3.32 -28.17 9.68
CA LEU A 936 -4.51 -28.28 8.83
C LEU A 936 -5.18 -29.67 8.95
N THR A 937 -4.39 -30.74 9.06
CA THR A 937 -4.91 -32.10 9.24
C THR A 937 -5.60 -32.26 10.59
N GLU A 938 -5.07 -31.65 11.64
CA GLU A 938 -5.69 -31.60 12.98
C GLU A 938 -7.00 -30.81 12.96
N TRP A 939 -7.00 -29.60 12.38
CA TRP A 939 -8.18 -28.75 12.23
C TRP A 939 -9.31 -29.46 11.48
N PHE A 940 -8.97 -30.16 10.40
CA PHE A 940 -9.93 -30.99 9.66
C PHE A 940 -10.43 -32.15 10.51
N GLY A 941 -9.56 -32.84 11.25
CA GLY A 941 -9.92 -34.00 12.06
C GLY A 941 -10.89 -33.67 13.20
N GLU A 942 -10.69 -32.52 13.85
CA GLU A 942 -11.52 -32.03 14.96
C GLU A 942 -12.88 -31.50 14.50
N ASN A 943 -12.91 -30.81 13.36
CA ASN A 943 -14.13 -30.17 12.87
C ASN A 943 -15.04 -31.16 12.12
N LYS A 944 -15.91 -31.85 12.86
CA LYS A 944 -16.91 -32.79 12.31
C LYS A 944 -17.80 -32.18 11.23
N ARG A 945 -18.13 -30.89 11.34
CA ARG A 945 -18.94 -30.17 10.34
C ARG A 945 -18.18 -30.07 9.03
N LEU A 946 -16.92 -29.66 9.08
CA LEU A 946 -16.06 -29.58 7.90
C LEU A 946 -15.91 -30.94 7.21
N ARG A 947 -15.62 -32.00 7.96
CA ARG A 947 -15.53 -33.39 7.45
C ARG A 947 -16.79 -33.88 6.76
N SER A 948 -17.96 -33.43 7.21
CA SER A 948 -19.23 -33.80 6.58
C SER A 948 -19.40 -33.16 5.20
N LEU A 949 -18.79 -32.01 4.95
CA LEU A 949 -18.93 -31.21 3.73
C LEU A 949 -17.90 -31.57 2.66
N VAL A 950 -16.65 -31.86 3.04
CA VAL A 950 -15.52 -31.96 2.10
C VAL A 950 -14.55 -33.10 2.44
N ASN A 951 -13.71 -33.44 1.46
CA ASN A 951 -12.53 -34.29 1.63
C ASN A 951 -11.26 -33.45 1.81
N LEU A 952 -10.21 -34.02 2.40
CA LEU A 952 -8.90 -33.38 2.51
C LEU A 952 -7.85 -34.11 1.65
N VAL A 953 -7.15 -33.35 0.81
CA VAL A 953 -6.03 -33.82 0.00
C VAL A 953 -4.80 -32.97 0.32
N VAL A 954 -3.73 -33.61 0.77
CA VAL A 954 -2.45 -32.94 1.08
C VAL A 954 -1.32 -33.53 0.25
N VAL A 955 -0.55 -32.66 -0.42
CA VAL A 955 0.68 -33.02 -1.14
C VAL A 955 1.86 -32.50 -0.33
N ALA A 956 2.54 -33.36 0.40
CA ALA A 956 3.61 -32.94 1.30
C ALA A 956 4.58 -34.08 1.66
N GLY A 957 5.88 -33.85 1.49
CA GLY A 957 6.96 -34.71 1.98
C GLY A 957 6.89 -36.18 1.56
N PHE A 958 7.53 -37.04 2.35
CA PHE A 958 7.49 -38.51 2.24
C PHE A 958 6.51 -39.13 3.25
N PHE A 959 6.13 -40.39 3.05
CA PHE A 959 5.28 -41.11 4.02
C PHE A 959 6.05 -41.81 5.14
N ASP A 960 7.32 -42.14 4.89
CA ASP A 960 8.18 -42.86 5.84
C ASP A 960 9.29 -41.92 6.32
N PRO A 961 9.42 -41.69 7.65
CA PRO A 961 10.51 -40.89 8.19
C PRO A 961 11.90 -41.37 7.74
N SER A 962 12.09 -42.67 7.50
CA SER A 962 13.38 -43.23 7.10
C SER A 962 13.87 -42.75 5.72
N LYS A 963 12.95 -42.29 4.87
CA LYS A 963 13.25 -41.74 3.53
C LYS A 963 13.71 -40.28 3.59
N SER A 964 13.41 -39.55 4.68
CA SER A 964 13.86 -38.18 4.86
C SER A 964 15.21 -38.12 5.57
N LYS A 965 16.03 -37.13 5.18
CA LYS A 965 17.25 -36.75 5.90
C LYS A 965 17.04 -35.53 6.79
N ASP A 966 15.87 -34.91 6.70
CA ASP A 966 15.52 -33.71 7.44
C ASP A 966 14.77 -34.07 8.73
N ARG A 967 15.19 -33.46 9.84
CA ARG A 967 14.66 -33.81 11.17
C ARG A 967 13.26 -33.30 11.40
N GLU A 968 12.93 -32.13 10.86
CA GLU A 968 11.60 -31.53 10.98
C GLU A 968 10.60 -32.34 10.16
N GLU A 969 10.94 -32.65 8.91
CA GLU A 969 10.12 -33.50 8.06
C GLU A 969 9.89 -34.88 8.71
N MET A 970 10.94 -35.53 9.24
CA MET A 970 10.78 -36.80 9.97
C MET A 970 9.81 -36.70 11.16
N ALA A 971 9.79 -35.57 11.89
CA ALA A 971 8.90 -35.35 13.01
C ALA A 971 7.46 -35.10 12.54
N GLU A 972 7.29 -34.26 11.52
CA GLU A 972 5.99 -33.95 10.92
C GLU A 972 5.35 -35.18 10.25
N ILE A 973 6.14 -36.06 9.61
CA ILE A 973 5.65 -37.35 9.09
C ILE A 973 5.04 -38.20 10.21
N LYS A 974 5.73 -38.31 11.35
CA LYS A 974 5.22 -39.07 12.51
C LYS A 974 3.93 -38.44 13.04
N LYS A 975 3.90 -37.11 13.13
CA LYS A 975 2.71 -36.35 13.57
C LYS A 975 1.53 -36.56 12.62
N MET A 976 1.74 -36.53 11.30
CA MET A 976 0.71 -36.82 10.29
C MET A 976 0.07 -38.20 10.51
N HIS A 977 0.88 -39.25 10.69
CA HIS A 977 0.35 -40.61 10.96
C HIS A 977 -0.47 -40.67 12.25
N LEU A 978 0.03 -40.05 13.33
CA LEU A 978 -0.66 -39.98 14.61
C LEU A 978 -2.01 -39.27 14.50
N LEU A 979 -2.09 -38.17 13.75
CA LEU A 979 -3.33 -37.41 13.55
C LEU A 979 -4.36 -38.22 12.73
N ILE A 980 -3.92 -38.89 11.66
CA ILE A 980 -4.79 -39.74 10.83
C ILE A 980 -5.41 -40.87 11.67
N GLU A 981 -4.62 -41.48 12.56
CA GLU A 981 -5.10 -42.51 13.48
C GLU A 981 -6.02 -41.94 14.57
N LYS A 982 -5.58 -40.88 15.28
CA LYS A 982 -6.30 -40.21 16.37
C LYS A 982 -7.71 -39.80 15.96
N TYR A 983 -7.87 -39.19 14.79
CA TYR A 983 -9.16 -38.67 14.31
C TYR A 983 -9.90 -39.61 13.36
N GLN A 984 -9.37 -40.82 13.13
CA GLN A 984 -9.93 -41.85 12.24
C GLN A 984 -10.25 -41.29 10.85
N LEU A 985 -9.23 -40.73 10.18
CA LEU A 985 -9.38 -39.98 8.93
C LEU A 985 -9.39 -40.84 7.66
N LYS A 986 -9.26 -42.17 7.80
CA LYS A 986 -9.32 -43.10 6.67
C LYS A 986 -10.65 -42.96 5.92
N GLY A 987 -10.59 -42.87 4.60
CA GLY A 987 -11.75 -42.62 3.74
C GLY A 987 -12.11 -41.15 3.54
N GLN A 988 -11.47 -40.22 4.25
CA GLN A 988 -11.73 -38.76 4.17
C GLN A 988 -10.47 -37.95 3.82
N VAL A 989 -9.28 -38.56 3.96
CA VAL A 989 -7.98 -37.94 3.68
C VAL A 989 -7.23 -38.74 2.60
N ARG A 990 -6.58 -37.99 1.72
CA ARG A 990 -5.60 -38.48 0.76
C ARG A 990 -4.28 -37.74 0.97
N TRP A 991 -3.21 -38.46 1.28
CA TRP A 991 -1.87 -37.89 1.42
C TRP A 991 -1.01 -38.34 0.24
N ILE A 992 -0.53 -37.37 -0.53
CA ILE A 992 0.25 -37.54 -1.76
C ILE A 992 1.70 -37.09 -1.49
N ALA A 993 2.67 -37.83 -2.02
CA ALA A 993 4.08 -37.51 -1.91
C ALA A 993 4.43 -36.25 -2.72
N ALA A 994 5.50 -35.56 -2.35
CA ALA A 994 5.94 -34.34 -3.03
C ALA A 994 6.02 -34.51 -4.56
N GLN A 995 5.40 -33.59 -5.31
CA GLN A 995 5.32 -33.63 -6.77
C GLN A 995 6.30 -32.64 -7.41
N THR A 996 7.01 -33.06 -8.46
CA THR A 996 8.07 -32.26 -9.11
C THR A 996 7.72 -31.77 -10.52
N ASP A 997 6.68 -32.33 -11.15
CA ASP A 997 6.24 -31.91 -12.50
C ASP A 997 5.24 -30.75 -12.41
N LYS A 998 5.68 -29.54 -12.78
CA LYS A 998 4.85 -28.33 -12.76
C LYS A 998 3.58 -28.43 -13.61
N ASN A 999 3.61 -29.17 -14.73
CA ASN A 999 2.47 -29.29 -15.62
C ASN A 999 1.41 -30.24 -15.03
N ARG A 1000 1.84 -31.37 -14.44
CA ARG A 1000 0.93 -32.26 -13.69
C ARG A 1000 0.32 -31.54 -12.48
N ASN A 1001 1.13 -30.75 -11.76
CA ASN A 1001 0.67 -29.98 -10.60
C ASN A 1001 -0.38 -28.92 -10.98
N SER A 1002 -0.18 -28.21 -12.09
CA SER A 1002 -1.16 -27.21 -12.53
C SER A 1002 -2.49 -27.84 -12.95
N GLU A 1003 -2.45 -29.01 -13.59
CA GLU A 1003 -3.65 -29.76 -13.93
C GLU A 1003 -4.34 -30.35 -12.69
N LEU A 1004 -3.58 -30.70 -11.65
CA LEU A 1004 -4.12 -31.08 -10.35
C LEU A 1004 -4.92 -29.92 -9.73
N TYR A 1005 -4.36 -28.71 -9.64
CA TYR A 1005 -5.10 -27.52 -9.15
C TYR A 1005 -6.43 -27.32 -9.90
N ARG A 1006 -6.42 -27.41 -11.25
CA ARG A 1006 -7.62 -27.28 -12.07
C ARG A 1006 -8.63 -28.42 -11.85
N SER A 1007 -8.15 -29.64 -11.64
CA SER A 1007 -9.01 -30.80 -11.31
C SER A 1007 -9.68 -30.63 -9.94
N ILE A 1008 -9.00 -30.01 -8.98
CA ILE A 1008 -9.63 -29.63 -7.69
C ILE A 1008 -10.70 -28.55 -7.92
N ALA A 1009 -10.44 -27.56 -8.77
CA ALA A 1009 -11.42 -26.54 -9.12
C ALA A 1009 -12.68 -27.13 -9.80
N ASP A 1010 -12.52 -28.16 -10.65
CA ASP A 1010 -13.64 -28.89 -11.26
C ASP A 1010 -14.56 -29.53 -10.19
N SER A 1011 -13.98 -30.00 -9.07
CA SER A 1011 -14.73 -30.53 -7.92
C SER A 1011 -15.38 -29.46 -7.02
N LYS A 1012 -15.28 -28.17 -7.39
CA LYS A 1012 -15.66 -27.02 -6.55
C LYS A 1012 -14.96 -27.01 -5.18
N GLY A 1013 -13.71 -27.49 -5.17
CA GLY A 1013 -12.84 -27.49 -4.00
C GLY A 1013 -12.30 -26.11 -3.64
N ALA A 1014 -11.35 -26.08 -2.71
CA ALA A 1014 -10.62 -24.86 -2.32
C ALA A 1014 -9.16 -25.19 -1.99
N PHE A 1015 -8.27 -24.23 -2.17
CA PHE A 1015 -6.88 -24.32 -1.71
C PHE A 1015 -6.76 -23.79 -0.28
N VAL A 1016 -5.97 -24.46 0.56
CA VAL A 1016 -5.68 -23.98 1.92
C VAL A 1016 -4.18 -23.95 2.14
N GLN A 1017 -3.67 -22.77 2.49
CA GLN A 1017 -2.31 -22.52 2.94
C GLN A 1017 -2.36 -22.23 4.46
N PRO A 1018 -1.96 -23.18 5.33
CA PRO A 1018 -2.13 -23.07 6.79
C PRO A 1018 -0.85 -22.66 7.55
N ALA A 1019 0.14 -22.05 6.89
CA ALA A 1019 1.46 -21.86 7.50
C ALA A 1019 1.38 -20.94 8.73
N LEU A 1020 2.21 -21.25 9.73
CA LEU A 1020 2.44 -20.36 10.88
C LEU A 1020 2.98 -19.01 10.41
N TYR A 1021 3.80 -19.02 9.35
CA TYR A 1021 4.25 -17.83 8.65
C TYR A 1021 4.57 -18.18 7.18
N GLU A 1022 4.17 -17.32 6.25
CA GLU A 1022 4.50 -17.46 4.83
C GLU A 1022 5.07 -16.16 4.28
N ALA A 1023 6.32 -16.15 3.81
CA ALA A 1023 6.98 -14.92 3.37
C ALA A 1023 6.31 -14.29 2.13
N PHE A 1024 5.86 -15.13 1.20
CA PHE A 1024 5.13 -14.70 -0.01
C PHE A 1024 3.96 -15.61 -0.32
N GLY A 1025 4.22 -16.89 -0.60
CA GLY A 1025 3.19 -17.88 -0.93
C GLY A 1025 2.94 -18.03 -2.43
N LEU A 1026 3.93 -18.49 -3.20
CA LEU A 1026 3.75 -18.78 -4.63
C LEU A 1026 2.58 -19.74 -4.89
N THR A 1027 2.37 -20.74 -4.02
CA THR A 1027 1.25 -21.69 -4.15
C THR A 1027 -0.13 -21.02 -4.03
N VAL A 1028 -0.23 -19.91 -3.29
CA VAL A 1028 -1.45 -19.07 -3.23
C VAL A 1028 -1.72 -18.46 -4.61
N ILE A 1029 -0.67 -17.90 -5.24
CA ILE A 1029 -0.75 -17.31 -6.59
C ILE A 1029 -1.04 -18.38 -7.66
N GLU A 1030 -0.44 -19.56 -7.57
CA GLU A 1030 -0.70 -20.69 -8.46
C GLU A 1030 -2.16 -21.16 -8.38
N ALA A 1031 -2.68 -21.34 -7.16
CA ALA A 1031 -4.07 -21.73 -6.92
C ALA A 1031 -5.05 -20.69 -7.48
N MET A 1032 -4.82 -19.41 -7.17
CA MET A 1032 -5.66 -18.30 -7.64
C MET A 1032 -5.59 -18.15 -9.17
N ASN A 1033 -4.43 -18.33 -9.82
CA ASN A 1033 -4.30 -18.36 -11.28
C ASN A 1033 -5.13 -19.48 -11.93
N CYS A 1034 -5.27 -20.62 -11.24
CA CYS A 1034 -6.11 -21.73 -11.70
C CYS A 1034 -7.60 -21.48 -11.46
N GLY A 1035 -7.98 -20.38 -10.81
CA GLY A 1035 -9.36 -20.06 -10.42
C GLY A 1035 -9.84 -20.86 -9.22
N LEU A 1036 -8.95 -21.39 -8.39
CA LEU A 1036 -9.31 -22.12 -7.17
C LEU A 1036 -9.47 -21.12 -6.01
N PRO A 1037 -10.64 -21.02 -5.34
CA PRO A 1037 -10.80 -20.23 -4.13
C PRO A 1037 -9.77 -20.62 -3.07
N THR A 1038 -9.12 -19.62 -2.48
CA THR A 1038 -7.97 -19.84 -1.60
C THR A 1038 -8.22 -19.30 -0.20
N PHE A 1039 -7.87 -20.11 0.81
CA PHE A 1039 -7.70 -19.73 2.20
C PHE A 1039 -6.20 -19.69 2.48
N ALA A 1040 -5.67 -18.57 2.96
CA ALA A 1040 -4.25 -18.48 3.29
C ALA A 1040 -4.01 -17.79 4.63
N THR A 1041 -2.87 -18.10 5.24
CA THR A 1041 -2.46 -17.50 6.51
C THR A 1041 -2.49 -15.96 6.47
N ASN A 1042 -2.95 -15.33 7.55
CA ASN A 1042 -2.83 -13.89 7.77
C ASN A 1042 -1.41 -13.49 8.26
N GLN A 1043 -0.51 -14.46 8.44
CA GLN A 1043 0.86 -14.24 8.89
C GLN A 1043 1.83 -14.20 7.71
N GLY A 1044 2.15 -13.00 7.25
CA GLY A 1044 3.15 -12.74 6.20
C GLY A 1044 2.55 -12.35 4.85
N GLY A 1045 3.23 -12.69 3.76
CA GLY A 1045 2.90 -12.25 2.40
C GLY A 1045 1.48 -12.56 1.90
N PRO A 1046 0.86 -13.72 2.21
CA PRO A 1046 -0.50 -14.00 1.76
C PRO A 1046 -1.56 -13.03 2.28
N ALA A 1047 -1.31 -12.36 3.42
CA ALA A 1047 -2.19 -11.32 3.95
C ALA A 1047 -2.31 -10.10 3.01
N GLU A 1048 -1.28 -9.84 2.20
CA GLU A 1048 -1.32 -8.81 1.16
C GLU A 1048 -1.91 -9.32 -0.15
N ILE A 1049 -1.72 -10.61 -0.45
CA ILE A 1049 -2.23 -11.22 -1.69
C ILE A 1049 -3.76 -11.27 -1.68
N ILE A 1050 -4.33 -11.72 -0.57
CA ILE A 1050 -5.77 -11.96 -0.44
C ILE A 1050 -6.49 -10.77 0.20
N VAL A 1051 -7.51 -10.27 -0.49
CA VAL A 1051 -8.53 -9.40 0.09
C VAL A 1051 -9.64 -10.28 0.66
N ASP A 1052 -9.74 -10.34 2.00
CA ASP A 1052 -10.64 -11.24 2.72
C ASP A 1052 -12.10 -11.10 2.27
N GLY A 1053 -12.74 -12.22 1.91
CA GLY A 1053 -14.11 -12.27 1.43
C GLY A 1053 -14.34 -11.80 -0.02
N VAL A 1054 -13.31 -11.29 -0.70
CA VAL A 1054 -13.39 -10.78 -2.07
C VAL A 1054 -12.62 -11.68 -3.04
N SER A 1055 -11.31 -11.83 -2.83
CA SER A 1055 -10.43 -12.61 -3.72
C SER A 1055 -10.02 -13.96 -3.12
N GLY A 1056 -10.48 -14.26 -1.91
CA GLY A 1056 -10.12 -15.41 -1.10
C GLY A 1056 -10.44 -15.14 0.36
N PHE A 1057 -9.86 -15.92 1.27
CA PHE A 1057 -10.03 -15.75 2.71
C PHE A 1057 -8.71 -15.81 3.45
N GLN A 1058 -8.56 -14.95 4.46
CA GLN A 1058 -7.46 -15.01 5.42
C GLN A 1058 -7.85 -15.92 6.59
N ILE A 1059 -6.93 -16.78 7.02
CA ILE A 1059 -7.07 -17.68 8.18
C ILE A 1059 -5.92 -17.43 9.15
N ASP A 1060 -6.18 -17.58 10.45
CA ASP A 1060 -5.15 -17.44 11.48
C ASP A 1060 -4.68 -18.82 11.93
N PRO A 1061 -3.39 -19.16 11.75
CA PRO A 1061 -2.88 -20.47 12.09
C PRO A 1061 -2.83 -20.72 13.60
N ASN A 1062 -2.88 -19.68 14.43
CA ASN A 1062 -2.90 -19.79 15.90
C ASN A 1062 -4.31 -20.13 16.42
N TYR A 1063 -5.36 -19.93 15.61
CA TYR A 1063 -6.75 -20.16 15.98
C TYR A 1063 -7.41 -21.19 15.04
N GLY A 1064 -6.90 -22.42 15.07
CA GLY A 1064 -7.33 -23.53 14.21
C GLY A 1064 -8.85 -23.80 14.18
N ASP A 1065 -9.53 -23.69 15.32
CA ASP A 1065 -10.98 -23.83 15.40
C ASP A 1065 -11.73 -22.76 14.61
N GLN A 1066 -11.30 -21.50 14.70
CA GLN A 1066 -11.91 -20.40 13.96
C GLN A 1066 -11.63 -20.53 12.47
N SER A 1067 -10.38 -20.87 12.12
CA SER A 1067 -9.93 -21.10 10.74
C SER A 1067 -10.69 -22.24 10.08
N SER A 1068 -10.86 -23.39 10.75
CA SER A 1068 -11.63 -24.52 10.25
C SER A 1068 -13.11 -24.20 10.08
N ASN A 1069 -13.69 -23.42 11.00
CA ASN A 1069 -15.08 -22.96 10.90
C ASN A 1069 -15.30 -22.00 9.73
N LYS A 1070 -14.35 -21.10 9.47
CA LYS A 1070 -14.39 -20.19 8.32
C LYS A 1070 -14.39 -20.97 7.00
N ILE A 1071 -13.59 -22.04 6.90
CA ILE A 1071 -13.58 -22.94 5.73
C ILE A 1071 -14.93 -23.67 5.62
N ALA A 1072 -15.47 -24.20 6.72
CA ALA A 1072 -16.75 -24.89 6.72
C ALA A 1072 -17.92 -23.96 6.32
N ASP A 1073 -17.89 -22.70 6.78
CA ASP A 1073 -18.88 -21.68 6.42
C ASP A 1073 -18.87 -21.36 4.93
N PHE A 1074 -17.69 -21.32 4.30
CA PHE A 1074 -17.59 -21.16 2.86
C PHE A 1074 -18.26 -22.30 2.09
N PHE A 1075 -17.93 -23.56 2.41
CA PHE A 1075 -18.54 -24.70 1.72
C PHE A 1075 -20.04 -24.82 1.99
N GLN A 1076 -20.48 -24.45 3.20
CA GLN A 1076 -21.91 -24.36 3.53
C GLN A 1076 -22.60 -23.31 2.65
N LYS A 1077 -22.03 -22.10 2.53
CA LYS A 1077 -22.54 -21.05 1.64
C LYS A 1077 -22.53 -21.47 0.17
N CYS A 1078 -21.51 -22.18 -0.30
CA CYS A 1078 -21.48 -22.71 -1.67
C CYS A 1078 -22.60 -23.73 -1.93
N LYS A 1079 -23.04 -24.46 -0.91
CA LYS A 1079 -24.17 -25.39 -1.01
C LYS A 1079 -25.51 -24.66 -1.07
N GLU A 1080 -25.62 -23.54 -0.36
CA GLU A 1080 -26.83 -22.69 -0.31
C GLU A 1080 -26.95 -21.78 -1.55
N ASP A 1081 -25.82 -21.24 -2.02
CA ASP A 1081 -25.69 -20.43 -3.23
C ASP A 1081 -24.55 -20.99 -4.11
N PRO A 1082 -24.88 -21.82 -5.13
CA PRO A 1082 -23.90 -22.37 -6.06
C PRO A 1082 -23.08 -21.30 -6.81
N GLY A 1083 -23.61 -20.08 -6.96
CA GLY A 1083 -22.91 -18.98 -7.59
C GLY A 1083 -21.80 -18.38 -6.72
N TYR A 1084 -21.84 -18.60 -5.40
CA TYR A 1084 -20.87 -18.02 -4.47
C TYR A 1084 -19.43 -18.48 -4.73
N TRP A 1085 -19.24 -19.76 -5.04
CA TRP A 1085 -17.90 -20.30 -5.36
C TRP A 1085 -17.29 -19.58 -6.57
N ASN A 1086 -18.09 -19.38 -7.63
CA ASN A 1086 -17.63 -18.72 -8.85
C ASN A 1086 -17.27 -17.24 -8.58
N ARG A 1087 -18.04 -16.53 -7.74
CA ARG A 1087 -17.72 -15.13 -7.39
C ARG A 1087 -16.36 -15.01 -6.70
N ILE A 1088 -16.03 -15.92 -5.77
CA ILE A 1088 -14.71 -15.91 -5.10
C ILE A 1088 -13.59 -16.31 -6.08
N SER A 1089 -13.84 -17.30 -6.95
CA SER A 1089 -12.91 -17.72 -8.00
C SER A 1089 -12.59 -16.56 -8.98
N GLU A 1090 -13.60 -15.86 -9.47
CA GLU A 1090 -13.46 -14.68 -10.34
C GLU A 1090 -12.76 -13.52 -9.62
N GLY A 1091 -13.08 -13.29 -8.34
CA GLY A 1091 -12.37 -12.32 -7.51
C GLY A 1091 -10.89 -12.64 -7.34
N GLY A 1092 -10.56 -13.92 -7.15
CA GLY A 1092 -9.19 -14.43 -7.11
C GLY A 1092 -8.44 -14.19 -8.42
N LEU A 1093 -9.04 -14.58 -9.55
CA LEU A 1093 -8.48 -14.37 -10.89
C LEU A 1093 -8.23 -12.88 -11.18
N LYS A 1094 -9.22 -12.03 -10.90
CA LYS A 1094 -9.11 -10.58 -11.08
C LYS A 1094 -7.95 -10.01 -10.27
N ARG A 1095 -7.83 -10.39 -8.99
CA ARG A 1095 -6.72 -9.97 -8.11
C ARG A 1095 -5.37 -10.35 -8.69
N ILE A 1096 -5.22 -11.55 -9.25
CA ILE A 1096 -3.98 -11.98 -9.88
C ILE A 1096 -3.65 -11.14 -11.12
N TYR A 1097 -4.60 -10.98 -12.05
CA TYR A 1097 -4.35 -10.22 -13.28
C TYR A 1097 -4.05 -8.74 -13.03
N GLU A 1098 -4.55 -8.16 -11.95
CA GLU A 1098 -4.30 -6.77 -11.57
C GLU A 1098 -2.98 -6.56 -10.82
N CYS A 1099 -2.44 -7.58 -10.13
CA CYS A 1099 -1.35 -7.37 -9.16
C CYS A 1099 -0.17 -8.35 -9.29
N TYR A 1100 -0.39 -9.61 -9.66
CA TYR A 1100 0.58 -10.70 -9.49
C TYR A 1100 0.85 -11.44 -10.81
N THR A 1101 1.32 -10.72 -11.81
CA THR A 1101 1.76 -11.31 -13.09
C THR A 1101 3.21 -10.91 -13.39
N TRP A 1102 3.92 -11.80 -14.06
CA TRP A 1102 5.30 -11.53 -14.51
C TRP A 1102 5.37 -10.37 -15.51
N LYS A 1103 4.30 -10.10 -16.26
CA LYS A 1103 4.20 -8.92 -17.14
C LYS A 1103 4.18 -7.61 -16.35
N ILE A 1104 3.39 -7.52 -15.28
CA ILE A 1104 3.37 -6.34 -14.39
C ILE A 1104 4.73 -6.17 -13.74
N TYR A 1105 5.31 -7.28 -13.26
CA TYR A 1105 6.64 -7.30 -12.67
C TYR A 1105 7.71 -6.72 -13.62
N ALA A 1106 7.82 -7.27 -14.83
CA ALA A 1106 8.82 -6.83 -15.82
C ALA A 1106 8.66 -5.34 -16.16
N ASN A 1107 7.41 -4.89 -16.33
CA ASN A 1107 7.11 -3.48 -16.58
C ASN A 1107 7.58 -2.57 -15.45
N LYS A 1108 7.28 -2.93 -14.20
CA LYS A 1108 7.69 -2.19 -13.00
C LYS A 1108 9.20 -2.12 -12.88
N VAL A 1109 9.90 -3.26 -12.99
CA VAL A 1109 11.36 -3.32 -12.82
C VAL A 1109 12.09 -2.54 -13.91
N LEU A 1110 11.66 -2.63 -15.17
CA LEU A 1110 12.28 -1.86 -16.25
C LEU A 1110 12.01 -0.35 -16.10
N ASN A 1111 10.82 0.04 -15.64
CA ASN A 1111 10.52 1.44 -15.33
C ASN A 1111 11.38 1.98 -14.18
N MET A 1112 11.57 1.18 -13.11
CA MET A 1112 12.51 1.51 -12.04
C MET A 1112 13.92 1.69 -12.61
N GLY A 1113 14.42 0.76 -13.41
CA GLY A 1113 15.73 0.87 -14.05
C GLY A 1113 15.89 2.20 -14.81
N ASN A 1114 14.89 2.61 -15.60
CA ASN A 1114 14.93 3.87 -16.34
C ASN A 1114 14.93 5.10 -15.42
N ILE A 1115 14.02 5.15 -14.44
CA ILE A 1115 13.86 6.31 -13.53
C ILE A 1115 15.07 6.44 -12.60
N TYR A 1116 15.52 5.34 -11.97
CA TYR A 1116 16.66 5.36 -11.07
C TYR A 1116 17.98 5.63 -11.80
N SER A 1117 18.09 5.29 -13.09
CA SER A 1117 19.25 5.68 -13.90
C SER A 1117 19.38 7.19 -14.03
N PHE A 1118 18.26 7.90 -14.25
CA PHE A 1118 18.27 9.36 -14.27
C PHE A 1118 18.41 9.96 -12.86
N TRP A 1119 17.75 9.36 -11.86
CA TRP A 1119 17.90 9.75 -10.44
C TRP A 1119 19.36 9.72 -9.97
N LYS A 1120 20.09 8.67 -10.35
CA LYS A 1120 21.51 8.49 -10.04
C LYS A 1120 22.35 9.64 -10.59
N GLN A 1121 22.03 10.15 -11.78
CA GLN A 1121 22.71 11.31 -12.36
C GLN A 1121 22.36 12.61 -11.62
N LEU A 1122 21.10 12.78 -11.21
CA LEU A 1122 20.63 13.96 -10.48
C LEU A 1122 21.25 14.13 -9.09
N ASN A 1123 21.71 13.04 -8.46
CA ASN A 1123 22.20 13.01 -7.07
C ASN A 1123 23.63 12.45 -6.95
N LYS A 1124 24.45 12.63 -7.99
CA LYS A 1124 25.79 12.04 -8.11
C LYS A 1124 26.70 12.34 -6.91
N GLU A 1125 26.78 13.58 -6.46
CA GLU A 1125 27.69 14.01 -5.38
C GLU A 1125 27.36 13.33 -4.04
N GLN A 1126 26.09 13.31 -3.64
CA GLN A 1126 25.64 12.65 -2.41
C GLN A 1126 25.89 11.15 -2.47
N LYS A 1127 25.66 10.53 -3.64
CA LYS A 1127 25.94 9.11 -3.85
C LYS A 1127 27.43 8.79 -3.71
N GLU A 1128 28.32 9.64 -4.24
CA GLU A 1128 29.77 9.44 -4.13
C GLU A 1128 30.24 9.42 -2.66
N ALA A 1129 29.71 10.30 -1.81
CA ALA A 1129 30.05 10.33 -0.38
C ALA A 1129 29.63 9.02 0.33
N LYS A 1130 28.37 8.59 0.14
CA LYS A 1130 27.87 7.31 0.67
C LYS A 1130 28.69 6.13 0.15
N GLN A 1131 29.05 6.14 -1.13
CA GLN A 1131 29.86 5.10 -1.74
C GLN A 1131 31.25 4.99 -1.11
N ARG A 1132 31.91 6.11 -0.75
CA ARG A 1132 33.21 6.07 -0.06
C ARG A 1132 33.12 5.45 1.33
N TYR A 1133 32.05 5.73 2.07
CA TYR A 1133 31.82 5.11 3.38
C TYR A 1133 31.63 3.58 3.24
N ILE A 1134 30.84 3.14 2.25
CA ILE A 1134 30.65 1.72 1.95
C ILE A 1134 31.97 1.07 1.51
N GLU A 1135 32.78 1.74 0.69
CA GLU A 1135 34.10 1.25 0.28
C GLU A 1135 35.06 1.08 1.47
N LEU A 1136 35.02 2.01 2.45
CA LEU A 1136 35.78 1.89 3.68
C LEU A 1136 35.33 0.65 4.48
N PHE A 1137 34.02 0.50 4.65
CA PHE A 1137 33.44 -0.63 5.39
C PHE A 1137 33.76 -1.97 4.72
N TYR A 1138 33.67 -2.04 3.39
CA TYR A 1138 34.06 -3.21 2.62
C TYR A 1138 35.56 -3.53 2.78
N ASN A 1139 36.44 -2.54 2.58
CA ASN A 1139 37.88 -2.79 2.55
C ASN A 1139 38.49 -3.06 3.92
N LEU A 1140 38.02 -2.38 4.97
CA LEU A 1140 38.59 -2.48 6.30
C LEU A 1140 37.88 -3.48 7.19
N HIS A 1141 36.61 -3.77 6.94
CA HIS A 1141 35.83 -4.66 7.79
C HIS A 1141 35.52 -5.98 7.09
N TYR A 1142 34.73 -5.95 6.02
CA TYR A 1142 34.29 -7.16 5.32
C TYR A 1142 35.46 -8.04 4.88
N LYS A 1143 36.49 -7.46 4.23
CA LYS A 1143 37.67 -8.22 3.80
C LYS A 1143 38.40 -8.94 4.93
N ASN A 1144 38.44 -8.35 6.12
CA ASN A 1144 39.11 -8.97 7.26
C ASN A 1144 38.29 -10.13 7.83
N LEU A 1145 36.96 -10.02 7.83
CA LEU A 1145 36.06 -11.13 8.16
C LEU A 1145 36.21 -12.27 7.17
N VAL A 1146 36.25 -11.98 5.87
CA VAL A 1146 36.38 -13.00 4.84
C VAL A 1146 37.65 -13.85 4.98
N ARG A 1147 38.75 -13.26 5.47
CA ARG A 1147 40.02 -13.98 5.71
C ARG A 1147 39.93 -15.04 6.80
N THR A 1148 38.92 -14.98 7.69
CA THR A 1148 38.73 -15.99 8.74
C THR A 1148 37.87 -17.16 8.28
N VAL A 1149 37.18 -17.04 7.14
CA VAL A 1149 36.35 -18.10 6.58
C VAL A 1149 37.26 -19.15 5.91
N PRO A 1150 37.16 -20.45 6.27
CA PRO A 1150 37.98 -21.49 5.69
C PRO A 1150 37.79 -21.61 4.17
N THR A 1151 38.88 -21.62 3.42
CA THR A 1151 38.83 -21.92 1.99
C THR A 1151 38.76 -23.43 1.76
N ALA A 1152 38.00 -23.81 0.75
CA ALA A 1152 37.68 -25.19 0.45
C ALA A 1152 38.73 -25.72 -0.56
N SER A 1153 39.40 -26.84 -0.25
CA SER A 1153 40.36 -27.49 -1.16
C SER A 1153 39.75 -28.71 -1.89
N ASP A 1154 40.24 -29.02 -3.10
CA ASP A 1154 39.81 -30.18 -3.89
C ASP A 1154 40.54 -31.49 -3.50
N GLU A 1155 41.41 -31.47 -2.47
CA GLU A 1155 42.09 -32.68 -1.97
C GLU A 1155 41.12 -33.65 -1.27
N ALA A 1156 41.34 -34.95 -1.48
CA ALA A 1156 40.57 -36.01 -0.83
C ALA A 1156 40.81 -35.99 0.69
N GLN A 1157 39.74 -35.90 1.48
CA GLN A 1157 39.83 -36.12 2.92
C GLN A 1157 40.45 -37.51 3.19
N PRO A 1158 41.43 -37.64 4.11
CA PRO A 1158 41.86 -38.94 4.57
C PRO A 1158 40.66 -39.68 5.18
N ALA A 1159 40.57 -40.98 4.89
CA ALA A 1159 39.51 -41.86 5.38
C ALA A 1159 39.24 -41.63 6.89
N PRO A 1160 37.97 -41.68 7.34
CA PRO A 1160 37.65 -41.44 8.74
C PRO A 1160 38.48 -42.39 9.60
N VAL A 1161 39.23 -41.83 10.55
CA VAL A 1161 39.95 -42.59 11.56
C VAL A 1161 38.96 -43.58 12.17
N THR A 1162 39.23 -44.87 11.96
CA THR A 1162 38.49 -45.98 12.56
C THR A 1162 38.24 -45.69 14.02
N ARG A 1163 36.96 -45.54 14.40
CA ARG A 1163 36.51 -45.49 15.80
C ARG A 1163 37.21 -46.61 16.56
N ALA A 1164 38.04 -46.25 17.52
CA ALA A 1164 38.62 -47.19 18.46
C ALA A 1164 37.47 -48.01 19.07
N LYS A 1165 37.58 -49.33 18.96
CA LYS A 1165 36.68 -50.29 19.61
C LYS A 1165 36.56 -49.91 21.08
N ILE A 1166 35.35 -49.57 21.51
CA ILE A 1166 35.00 -49.49 22.93
C ILE A 1166 35.25 -50.89 23.50
N ALA A 1167 36.23 -50.98 24.40
CA ALA A 1167 36.50 -52.19 25.15
C ALA A 1167 35.26 -52.53 26.00
N SER A 1168 34.76 -53.74 25.82
CA SER A 1168 33.73 -54.36 26.64
C SER A 1168 34.13 -54.31 28.13
N GLN A 1169 33.31 -53.66 28.95
CA GLN A 1169 33.40 -53.82 30.41
C GLN A 1169 33.01 -55.26 30.79
N PRO A 1170 33.74 -55.91 31.72
CA PRO A 1170 33.43 -57.26 32.16
C PRO A 1170 32.25 -57.27 33.14
N THR A 1171 31.35 -58.22 32.91
CA THR A 1171 30.34 -58.72 33.84
C THR A 1171 30.91 -58.90 35.25
N ARG A 1172 30.31 -58.20 36.23
CA ARG A 1172 30.47 -58.52 37.65
C ARG A 1172 29.18 -59.20 38.12
N GLN A 1173 29.29 -60.49 38.37
CA GLN A 1173 28.29 -61.30 39.05
C GLN A 1173 28.70 -61.45 40.53
N VAL A 1174 27.70 -61.64 41.39
CA VAL A 1174 27.73 -62.07 42.82
C VAL A 1174 28.02 -60.91 43.79
N ILE A 1175 27.15 -60.54 44.75
CA ILE A 1175 26.18 -61.28 45.60
C ILE A 1175 24.79 -60.65 45.53
#